data_AF-A0AAW1ANY7-F1
#
_entry.id   AF-A0AAW1ANY7-F1
#
_cell.length_a   1.000
_cell.length_b   1.000
_cell.length_c   1.000
_cell.angle_alpha   90.00
_cell.angle_beta   90.00
_cell.angle_gamma   90.00
#
_symmetry.space_group_name_H-M   'P 1'
#
loop_
_entity.id
_entity.type
_entity.pdbx_description
1 polymer ?
#
loop_
_entity_poly.entity_id
_entity_poly.type
_entity_poly.pdbx_seq_one_letter_code
_entity_poly.pdbx_strand_id
1 'polypeptide(L)'
;MEMQKGKGGSGAAAGGAAGGAGAGKLLIYTSLDGKDELEERLERCMGTVSSLTSGLSEREANDALNAHVCKGSPQHEEVCLGLFTMILTEPAQAQKSYRDLALVSRDGLTTVLTKMNQILMEKYLKLQDSCRTQLVWLLREMVRSGILGIDGNCMTFMKQIAGGDVTSKNIWLAENILDILTEQREWVLKSALLIAMSVYTYLRLIVDHHGSPSLQALRQKEVDFCISLLRDRFMDCFMIGRDLVRLLQSVARIPEFEQLWRDIIHNPQALSPQFTGMLQLLQSRTSRKFLACRLIPDMETKLLFMTSRVRLGQQKRYQDWFQRQYLSTPDSQSLRCDLIRYICGVVHPSNEVLSSDILPRWAIIGWLLTTCTSNVAASNAKLALFYDWLFFNPDKDSIMNIEPAIFVMYHSMKPHPAITATLLDFMCRIIPNFYPVLETHVRQGVFNSLTHIVEKRVLAHLAPLFDNPKLDRELRAMLREKFPEFCSSPSPPVEGPAVKVEEPAAAELDNHMSDRDDSCYDQAEAAFSDDEEDLNSKGKKREFRFHPIKEAAVDISPFLEQLDESLKDKILLLQKGSDTEAQCEAMQEIVDQVLEEDFDQEQLSVLASCLQELFKAHFHGEVLPEEITEESLEESVGKPLYLIFRNLCQMQEDNSSFSVLLDLLSELYQKQPKIGFHLLYYLKASKAAAGKMSLYESFAQATQLGDLHTCLMMDMKACQEDDIRLLCYLTPSIYTEFPDETLRSGELLNMIVAVIDSAQLQELVCHVMMGNLVMFRKDSVLNILIQSLEWETFEQYCTWQLFLAHNIPLETIIPILQHLKYKEHPEALSCLLLQLRREKPTEEMVKMVLSRPCHPDDQFTTSILRHWCIKHENHLIEHIKSLLIKNNSLPRKRQSLRSSSSKLAQLTLEQILEHLDNLRLNLANTKQSFFNQPPILQSLQHVQCSCDEAHKMKFSDLFSLAEEYEDSSSKLPKSRRKAALSSPRSRKNAAQQPPNEEESASSSASEEEDTKPKPTKRKRKGSSAVGSDSD
;
A
#
# COMPACT_ATOMS: atom_id res chain seq x y z
N MET A 1 -68.52 1.24 36.23
CA MET A 1 -69.03 2.14 37.29
C MET A 1 -68.12 3.37 37.33
N GLU A 2 -68.72 4.53 37.59
CA GLU A 2 -68.07 5.81 37.94
C GLU A 2 -67.05 6.43 36.94
N MET A 3 -66.55 7.62 37.28
CA MET A 3 -66.22 8.71 36.35
C MET A 3 -64.92 9.46 36.70
N GLN A 4 -64.21 9.93 35.66
CA GLN A 4 -63.25 11.06 35.69
C GLN A 4 -61.97 10.82 36.56
N LYS A 5 -60.85 11.57 36.42
CA LYS A 5 -60.58 12.87 35.76
C LYS A 5 -59.08 12.96 35.43
N GLY A 6 -58.68 13.64 34.34
CA GLY A 6 -57.27 13.98 34.11
C GLY A 6 -56.98 14.59 32.74
N LYS A 7 -56.19 15.67 32.69
CA LYS A 7 -55.59 16.23 31.46
C LYS A 7 -54.08 15.94 31.48
N GLY A 8 -53.51 15.57 30.34
CA GLY A 8 -52.06 15.44 30.13
C GLY A 8 -51.76 15.50 28.63
N GLY A 9 -50.67 16.14 28.23
CA GLY A 9 -50.33 16.34 26.82
C GLY A 9 -49.66 15.11 26.19
N SER A 10 -49.85 14.92 24.89
CA SER A 10 -49.11 13.96 24.08
C SER A 10 -47.67 14.43 23.88
N GLY A 11 -46.78 14.06 24.78
CA GLY A 11 -45.34 14.31 24.64
C GLY A 11 -44.74 13.46 23.53
N ALA A 12 -44.26 14.09 22.45
CA ALA A 12 -43.39 13.42 21.51
C ALA A 12 -42.04 13.12 22.20
N ALA A 13 -41.60 11.87 22.17
CA ALA A 13 -40.35 11.46 22.79
C ALA A 13 -39.15 11.97 21.96
N ALA A 14 -38.68 13.17 22.29
CA ALA A 14 -37.47 13.74 21.71
C ALA A 14 -36.23 12.95 22.20
N GLY A 15 -35.80 11.97 21.42
CA GLY A 15 -34.47 11.36 21.53
C GLY A 15 -33.41 12.40 21.18
N GLY A 16 -33.05 13.23 22.15
CA GLY A 16 -32.11 14.34 21.95
C GLY A 16 -30.71 13.82 21.63
N ALA A 17 -30.29 13.95 20.38
CA ALA A 17 -28.89 13.83 20.01
C ALA A 17 -28.09 14.88 20.81
N ALA A 18 -27.19 14.43 21.68
CA ALA A 18 -26.36 15.32 22.48
C ALA A 18 -25.50 16.18 21.56
N GLY A 19 -25.56 17.50 21.74
CA GLY A 19 -24.95 18.48 20.84
C GLY A 19 -23.41 18.42 20.84
N GLY A 20 -22.84 17.58 19.97
CA GLY A 20 -21.41 17.59 19.66
C GLY A 20 -21.04 18.89 18.94
N ALA A 21 -20.26 19.75 19.59
CA ALA A 21 -19.79 21.01 19.03
C ALA A 21 -18.69 20.80 17.98
N GLY A 22 -19.05 20.31 16.78
CA GLY A 22 -18.08 19.99 15.72
C GLY A 22 -18.60 19.69 14.32
N ALA A 23 -19.91 19.52 14.09
CA ALA A 23 -20.44 19.21 12.76
C ALA A 23 -20.47 20.46 11.85
N GLY A 24 -19.72 20.42 10.74
CA GLY A 24 -19.73 21.45 9.70
C GLY A 24 -21.00 21.41 8.82
N LYS A 25 -21.28 22.51 8.11
CA LYS A 25 -22.48 22.64 7.25
C LYS A 25 -22.30 22.21 5.78
N LEU A 26 -21.06 22.04 5.32
CA LEU A 26 -20.72 21.80 3.91
C LEU A 26 -20.34 20.33 3.66
N LEU A 27 -19.52 19.75 4.55
CA LEU A 27 -18.99 18.39 4.41
C LEU A 27 -19.60 17.39 5.41
N ILE A 28 -19.49 16.11 5.08
CA ILE A 28 -19.87 14.98 5.92
C ILE A 28 -18.65 14.57 6.76
N TYR A 29 -18.82 14.51 8.08
CA TYR A 29 -17.81 14.09 9.04
C TYR A 29 -18.21 12.80 9.76
N THR A 30 -17.28 11.86 9.87
CA THR A 30 -17.29 10.82 10.90
C THR A 30 -16.62 11.32 12.18
N SER A 31 -16.66 10.54 13.26
CA SER A 31 -15.89 10.82 14.48
C SER A 31 -14.37 10.69 14.32
N LEU A 32 -13.89 10.17 13.18
CA LEU A 32 -12.47 10.01 12.85
C LEU A 32 -11.94 11.15 11.96
N ASP A 33 -12.83 11.91 11.31
CA ASP A 33 -12.45 12.99 10.40
C ASP A 33 -11.96 14.24 11.15
N GLY A 34 -10.73 14.67 10.87
CA GLY A 34 -10.25 16.00 11.24
C GLY A 34 -10.98 17.09 10.46
N LYS A 35 -11.16 18.28 11.07
CA LYS A 35 -11.78 19.45 10.43
C LYS A 35 -11.08 19.82 9.12
N ASP A 36 -11.88 20.13 8.09
CA ASP A 36 -11.35 20.54 6.79
C ASP A 36 -11.05 22.06 6.74
N GLU A 37 -9.81 22.41 6.39
CA GLU A 37 -9.36 23.81 6.30
C GLU A 37 -10.18 24.63 5.28
N LEU A 38 -10.64 23.99 4.19
CA LEU A 38 -11.42 24.66 3.16
C LEU A 38 -12.80 25.05 3.69
N GLU A 39 -13.44 24.15 4.45
CA GLU A 39 -14.73 24.41 5.08
C GLU A 39 -14.61 25.45 6.20
N GLU A 40 -13.62 25.34 7.09
CA GLU A 40 -13.41 26.35 8.15
C GLU A 40 -13.13 27.74 7.56
N ARG A 41 -12.45 27.83 6.41
CA ARG A 41 -12.30 29.10 5.69
C ARG A 41 -13.64 29.60 5.13
N LEU A 42 -14.45 28.74 4.54
CA LEU A 42 -15.74 29.08 3.95
C LEU A 42 -16.80 29.46 5.01
N GLU A 43 -16.82 28.79 6.15
CA GLU A 43 -17.67 29.13 7.31
C GLU A 43 -17.27 30.48 7.92
N ARG A 44 -15.97 30.80 8.00
CA ARG A 44 -15.50 32.14 8.40
C ARG A 44 -15.97 33.23 7.44
N CYS A 45 -15.86 33.01 6.12
CA CYS A 45 -16.37 33.94 5.12
C CYS A 45 -17.90 34.14 5.23
N MET A 46 -18.66 33.06 5.46
CA MET A 46 -20.10 33.13 5.74
C MET A 46 -20.41 33.91 7.02
N GLY A 47 -19.61 33.76 8.07
CA GLY A 47 -19.71 34.54 9.31
C GLY A 47 -19.49 36.04 9.07
N THR A 48 -18.48 36.40 8.27
CA THR A 48 -18.24 37.80 7.87
C THR A 48 -19.46 38.39 7.14
N VAL A 49 -19.98 37.71 6.11
CA VAL A 49 -21.19 38.17 5.39
C VAL A 49 -22.38 38.30 6.32
N SER A 50 -22.66 37.28 7.14
CA SER A 50 -23.77 37.29 8.10
C SER A 50 -23.67 38.47 9.09
N SER A 51 -22.46 38.81 9.53
CA SER A 51 -22.23 39.94 10.43
C SER A 51 -22.48 41.31 9.78
N LEU A 52 -22.31 41.41 8.44
CA LEU A 52 -22.52 42.63 7.67
C LEU A 52 -23.98 42.85 7.27
N THR A 53 -24.80 41.79 7.22
CA THR A 53 -26.20 41.86 6.76
C THR A 53 -27.24 41.67 7.88
N SER A 54 -26.84 41.22 9.07
CA SER A 54 -27.77 40.94 10.17
C SER A 54 -28.52 42.19 10.65
N GLY A 55 -29.85 42.11 10.68
CA GLY A 55 -30.73 43.18 11.18
C GLY A 55 -30.94 44.37 10.22
N LEU A 56 -30.36 44.34 9.02
CA LEU A 56 -30.48 45.38 8.00
C LEU A 56 -31.62 45.10 7.00
N SER A 57 -32.15 46.13 6.35
CA SER A 57 -32.97 45.95 5.14
C SER A 57 -32.13 45.46 3.96
N GLU A 58 -32.77 44.94 2.91
CA GLU A 58 -32.04 44.37 1.76
C GLU A 58 -31.13 45.40 1.08
N ARG A 59 -31.55 46.66 1.04
CA ARG A 59 -30.75 47.76 0.49
C ARG A 59 -29.55 48.07 1.38
N GLU A 60 -29.76 48.25 2.68
CA GLU A 60 -28.68 48.56 3.63
C GLU A 60 -27.65 47.42 3.70
N ALA A 61 -28.10 46.16 3.60
CA ALA A 61 -27.23 45.00 3.46
C ALA A 61 -26.40 45.04 2.18
N ASN A 62 -27.00 45.33 1.02
CA ASN A 62 -26.28 45.39 -0.26
C ASN A 62 -25.32 46.61 -0.32
N ASP A 63 -25.72 47.76 0.23
CA ASP A 63 -24.87 48.95 0.39
C ASP A 63 -23.67 48.64 1.34
N ALA A 64 -23.90 47.93 2.44
CA ALA A 64 -22.84 47.51 3.39
C ALA A 64 -21.87 46.48 2.78
N LEU A 65 -22.36 45.50 2.03
CA LEU A 65 -21.53 44.53 1.31
C LEU A 65 -20.68 45.22 0.24
N ASN A 66 -21.25 46.11 -0.57
CA ASN A 66 -20.50 46.91 -1.54
C ASN A 66 -19.42 47.77 -0.87
N ALA A 67 -19.74 48.46 0.23
CA ALA A 67 -18.78 49.26 0.99
C ALA A 67 -17.68 48.40 1.64
N HIS A 68 -17.95 47.14 1.97
CA HIS A 68 -16.95 46.19 2.45
C HIS A 68 -16.03 45.71 1.31
N VAL A 69 -16.62 45.26 0.20
CA VAL A 69 -15.92 44.77 -0.99
C VAL A 69 -15.00 45.83 -1.62
N CYS A 70 -15.37 47.12 -1.56
CA CYS A 70 -14.54 48.22 -2.06
C CYS A 70 -13.21 48.43 -1.29
N LYS A 71 -12.97 47.74 -0.16
CA LYS A 71 -11.76 47.92 0.66
C LYS A 71 -10.52 47.22 0.08
N GLY A 72 -10.70 46.16 -0.73
CA GLY A 72 -9.58 45.42 -1.31
C GLY A 72 -9.95 44.02 -1.80
N SER A 73 -9.02 43.39 -2.53
CA SER A 73 -9.18 42.03 -3.06
C SER A 73 -9.49 40.96 -1.99
N PRO A 74 -8.89 40.98 -0.77
CA PRO A 74 -9.24 40.02 0.27
C PRO A 74 -10.68 40.17 0.75
N GLN A 75 -11.16 41.41 0.92
CA GLN A 75 -12.53 41.71 1.34
C GLN A 75 -13.56 41.37 0.25
N HIS A 76 -13.17 41.51 -1.02
CA HIS A 76 -13.93 40.99 -2.16
C HIS A 76 -14.04 39.46 -2.12
N GLU A 77 -12.92 38.74 -1.91
CA GLU A 77 -12.91 37.27 -1.79
C GLU A 77 -13.75 36.81 -0.59
N GLU A 78 -13.59 37.40 0.60
CA GLU A 78 -14.35 37.05 1.80
C GLU A 78 -15.86 37.19 1.61
N VAL A 79 -16.32 38.27 0.99
CA VAL A 79 -17.76 38.46 0.71
C VAL A 79 -18.27 37.52 -0.37
N CYS A 80 -17.52 37.35 -1.48
CA CYS A 80 -17.96 36.46 -2.56
C CYS A 80 -17.99 34.98 -2.12
N LEU A 81 -16.98 34.54 -1.37
CA LEU A 81 -16.94 33.20 -0.81
C LEU A 81 -17.99 33.02 0.31
N GLY A 82 -18.27 34.04 1.12
CA GLY A 82 -19.32 33.96 2.14
C GLY A 82 -20.72 33.80 1.53
N LEU A 83 -21.04 34.59 0.51
CA LEU A 83 -22.30 34.47 -0.25
C LEU A 83 -22.40 33.12 -0.98
N PHE A 84 -21.28 32.63 -1.54
CA PHE A 84 -21.20 31.28 -2.11
C PHE A 84 -21.47 30.18 -1.07
N THR A 85 -20.90 30.27 0.13
CA THR A 85 -21.18 29.31 1.22
C THR A 85 -22.65 29.35 1.65
N MET A 86 -23.26 30.55 1.74
CA MET A 86 -24.70 30.67 1.99
C MET A 86 -25.54 30.02 0.88
N ILE A 87 -25.16 30.17 -0.39
CA ILE A 87 -25.85 29.50 -1.51
C ILE A 87 -25.83 27.98 -1.34
N LEU A 88 -24.70 27.39 -0.90
CA LEU A 88 -24.59 25.95 -0.72
C LEU A 88 -25.30 25.42 0.52
N THR A 89 -25.28 26.17 1.62
CA THR A 89 -25.71 25.69 2.95
C THR A 89 -27.11 26.14 3.37
N GLU A 90 -27.64 27.23 2.80
CA GLU A 90 -28.93 27.85 3.17
C GLU A 90 -29.86 27.99 1.94
N PRO A 91 -30.48 26.90 1.45
CA PRO A 91 -31.26 26.91 0.20
C PRO A 91 -32.36 27.97 0.12
N ALA A 92 -32.99 28.30 1.26
CA ALA A 92 -34.02 29.35 1.35
C ALA A 92 -33.49 30.77 1.08
N GLN A 93 -32.18 31.00 1.23
CA GLN A 93 -31.52 32.29 1.00
C GLN A 93 -30.77 32.34 -0.35
N ALA A 94 -30.48 31.19 -0.96
CA ALA A 94 -29.62 31.06 -2.14
C ALA A 94 -29.99 31.97 -3.33
N GLN A 95 -31.28 32.14 -3.65
CA GLN A 95 -31.73 33.05 -4.73
C GLN A 95 -31.39 34.52 -4.46
N LYS A 96 -31.40 34.93 -3.18
CA LYS A 96 -31.00 36.28 -2.76
C LYS A 96 -29.47 36.38 -2.75
N SER A 97 -28.79 35.45 -2.09
CA SER A 97 -27.33 35.42 -2.01
C SER A 97 -26.66 35.38 -3.39
N TYR A 98 -27.25 34.70 -4.38
CA TYR A 98 -26.77 34.72 -5.78
C TYR A 98 -26.96 36.09 -6.46
N ARG A 99 -28.09 36.77 -6.20
CA ARG A 99 -28.34 38.12 -6.71
C ARG A 99 -27.38 39.14 -6.10
N ASP A 100 -27.17 39.09 -4.78
CA ASP A 100 -26.21 39.93 -4.09
C ASP A 100 -24.78 39.65 -4.59
N LEU A 101 -24.41 38.37 -4.76
CA LEU A 101 -23.11 37.94 -5.30
C LEU A 101 -22.86 38.48 -6.72
N ALA A 102 -23.86 38.43 -7.60
CA ALA A 102 -23.79 38.98 -8.95
C ALA A 102 -23.70 40.52 -8.98
N LEU A 103 -24.18 41.21 -7.93
CA LEU A 103 -24.08 42.68 -7.79
C LEU A 103 -22.74 43.14 -7.21
N VAL A 104 -22.13 42.37 -6.29
CA VAL A 104 -20.89 42.77 -5.60
C VAL A 104 -19.60 42.21 -6.22
N SER A 105 -19.68 41.18 -7.08
CA SER A 105 -18.51 40.62 -7.76
C SER A 105 -17.84 41.66 -8.67
N ARG A 106 -16.50 41.74 -8.59
CA ARG A 106 -15.67 42.65 -9.38
C ARG A 106 -14.75 41.90 -10.36
N ASP A 107 -14.87 40.58 -10.39
CA ASP A 107 -13.97 39.63 -11.06
C ASP A 107 -14.70 38.68 -12.04
N GLY A 108 -15.96 38.96 -12.36
CA GLY A 108 -16.78 38.08 -13.20
C GLY A 108 -17.05 36.71 -12.57
N LEU A 109 -17.09 36.63 -11.24
CA LEU A 109 -17.23 35.42 -10.42
C LEU A 109 -16.05 34.44 -10.50
N THR A 110 -14.90 34.82 -11.09
CA THR A 110 -13.71 33.98 -11.24
C THR A 110 -13.27 33.30 -9.93
N THR A 111 -13.32 34.03 -8.81
CA THR A 111 -13.03 33.54 -7.44
C THR A 111 -13.96 32.39 -7.05
N VAL A 112 -15.25 32.53 -7.35
CA VAL A 112 -16.28 31.53 -7.04
C VAL A 112 -16.15 30.31 -7.97
N LEU A 113 -15.93 30.52 -9.26
CA LEU A 113 -15.67 29.43 -10.22
C LEU A 113 -14.44 28.60 -9.81
N THR A 114 -13.38 29.26 -9.36
CA THR A 114 -12.15 28.62 -8.87
C THR A 114 -12.44 27.79 -7.61
N LYS A 115 -13.17 28.35 -6.64
CA LYS A 115 -13.53 27.64 -5.40
C LYS A 115 -14.47 26.46 -5.65
N MET A 116 -15.41 26.63 -6.57
CA MET A 116 -16.34 25.59 -7.05
C MET A 116 -15.59 24.42 -7.71
N ASN A 117 -14.61 24.71 -8.59
CA ASN A 117 -13.74 23.68 -9.15
C ASN A 117 -12.91 22.97 -8.07
N GLN A 118 -12.41 23.69 -7.06
CA GLN A 118 -11.68 23.09 -5.95
C GLN A 118 -12.56 22.10 -5.16
N ILE A 119 -13.78 22.50 -4.79
CA ILE A 119 -14.74 21.63 -4.08
C ILE A 119 -15.08 20.39 -4.93
N LEU A 120 -15.28 20.55 -6.24
CA LEU A 120 -15.53 19.42 -7.14
C LEU A 120 -14.32 18.46 -7.20
N MET A 121 -13.10 18.98 -7.31
CA MET A 121 -11.90 18.15 -7.47
C MET A 121 -11.42 17.49 -6.17
N GLU A 122 -11.56 18.15 -5.02
CA GLU A 122 -10.99 17.69 -3.73
C GLU A 122 -12.03 17.12 -2.77
N LYS A 123 -13.28 17.60 -2.78
CA LYS A 123 -14.24 17.40 -1.68
C LYS A 123 -15.57 16.76 -2.10
N TYR A 124 -15.84 16.58 -3.40
CA TYR A 124 -17.17 16.17 -3.89
C TYR A 124 -17.72 14.89 -3.23
N LEU A 125 -16.87 13.88 -3.00
CA LEU A 125 -17.26 12.64 -2.34
C LEU A 125 -17.74 12.85 -0.89
N LYS A 126 -17.17 13.82 -0.16
CA LYS A 126 -17.58 14.21 1.21
C LYS A 126 -18.62 15.34 1.27
N LEU A 127 -19.02 15.94 0.15
CA LEU A 127 -19.98 17.04 0.12
C LEU A 127 -21.38 16.58 0.58
N GLN A 128 -22.06 17.34 1.45
CA GLN A 128 -23.43 17.02 1.88
C GLN A 128 -24.43 17.07 0.71
N ASP A 129 -25.50 16.27 0.76
CA ASP A 129 -26.45 16.13 -0.37
C ASP A 129 -27.25 17.41 -0.66
N SER A 130 -27.54 18.20 0.38
CA SER A 130 -28.04 19.58 0.26
C SER A 130 -27.08 20.44 -0.56
N CYS A 131 -25.80 20.43 -0.19
CA CYS A 131 -24.76 21.20 -0.84
C CYS A 131 -24.49 20.72 -2.29
N ARG A 132 -24.57 19.41 -2.58
CA ARG A 132 -24.54 18.87 -3.96
C ARG A 132 -25.67 19.45 -4.80
N THR A 133 -26.89 19.44 -4.27
CA THR A 133 -28.09 19.98 -4.93
C THR A 133 -27.92 21.47 -5.22
N GLN A 134 -27.46 22.24 -4.23
CA GLN A 134 -27.23 23.68 -4.39
C GLN A 134 -26.06 24.01 -5.33
N LEU A 135 -25.02 23.19 -5.41
CA LEU A 135 -23.89 23.37 -6.33
C LEU A 135 -24.32 23.16 -7.80
N VAL A 136 -25.23 22.20 -8.05
CA VAL A 136 -25.86 21.96 -9.35
C VAL A 136 -26.87 23.07 -9.70
N TRP A 137 -27.65 23.55 -8.73
CA TRP A 137 -28.50 24.74 -8.92
C TRP A 137 -27.68 25.98 -9.30
N LEU A 138 -26.58 26.24 -8.60
CA LEU A 138 -25.68 27.35 -8.87
C LEU A 138 -25.03 27.25 -10.27
N LEU A 139 -24.63 26.05 -10.69
CA LEU A 139 -24.15 25.80 -12.06
C LEU A 139 -25.21 26.23 -13.08
N ARG A 140 -26.46 25.77 -12.91
CA ARG A 140 -27.59 26.08 -13.80
C ARG A 140 -27.83 27.58 -13.93
N GLU A 141 -27.81 28.32 -12.82
CA GLU A 141 -28.00 29.77 -12.84
C GLU A 141 -26.81 30.54 -13.42
N MET A 142 -25.57 30.09 -13.18
CA MET A 142 -24.37 30.68 -13.79
C MET A 142 -24.29 30.43 -15.31
N VAL A 143 -24.71 29.26 -15.80
CA VAL A 143 -24.82 28.98 -17.24
C VAL A 143 -25.89 29.87 -17.86
N ARG A 144 -27.09 29.96 -17.25
CA ARG A 144 -28.17 30.87 -17.70
C ARG A 144 -27.74 32.34 -17.69
N SER A 145 -26.87 32.73 -16.76
CA SER A 145 -26.31 34.09 -16.65
C SER A 145 -25.14 34.35 -17.63
N GLY A 146 -24.70 33.33 -18.39
CA GLY A 146 -23.63 33.47 -19.39
C GLY A 146 -22.24 33.75 -18.82
N ILE A 147 -21.96 33.32 -17.58
CA ILE A 147 -20.69 33.61 -16.89
C ILE A 147 -19.50 33.01 -17.67
N LEU A 148 -18.43 33.80 -17.83
CA LEU A 148 -17.22 33.39 -18.55
C LEU A 148 -16.50 32.25 -17.80
N GLY A 149 -16.13 31.18 -18.52
CA GLY A 149 -15.42 30.02 -17.96
C GLY A 149 -16.29 28.99 -17.23
N ILE A 150 -17.61 29.18 -17.13
CA ILE A 150 -18.53 28.20 -16.52
C ILE A 150 -18.58 26.86 -17.28
N ASP A 151 -18.17 26.83 -18.56
CA ASP A 151 -18.01 25.58 -19.32
C ASP A 151 -16.89 24.70 -18.76
N GLY A 152 -15.83 25.29 -18.19
CA GLY A 152 -14.83 24.57 -17.41
C GLY A 152 -15.45 23.84 -16.22
N ASN A 153 -16.29 24.53 -15.44
CA ASN A 153 -16.99 23.94 -14.29
C ASN A 153 -17.99 22.84 -14.71
N CYS A 154 -18.62 22.96 -15.88
CA CYS A 154 -19.44 21.88 -16.46
C CYS A 154 -18.59 20.64 -16.78
N MET A 155 -17.39 20.81 -17.34
CA MET A 155 -16.46 19.70 -17.57
C MET A 155 -15.96 19.07 -16.26
N THR A 156 -15.67 19.87 -15.24
CA THR A 156 -15.28 19.39 -13.90
C THR A 156 -16.41 18.60 -13.22
N PHE A 157 -17.66 19.02 -13.40
CA PHE A 157 -18.84 18.29 -12.94
C PHE A 157 -19.04 16.96 -13.69
N MET A 158 -18.92 16.96 -15.03
CA MET A 158 -19.01 15.72 -15.81
C MET A 158 -17.93 14.71 -15.39
N LYS A 159 -16.73 15.17 -14.98
CA LYS A 159 -15.65 14.35 -14.42
C LYS A 159 -15.96 13.77 -13.03
N GLN A 160 -16.97 14.25 -12.30
CA GLN A 160 -17.45 13.62 -11.07
C GLN A 160 -18.46 12.48 -11.33
N ILE A 161 -19.02 12.38 -12.54
CA ILE A 161 -19.88 11.26 -12.91
C ILE A 161 -18.99 10.04 -13.19
N ALA A 162 -18.99 9.08 -12.26
CA ALA A 162 -18.22 7.85 -12.36
C ALA A 162 -18.80 6.92 -13.44
N GLY A 163 -17.94 6.30 -14.24
CA GLY A 163 -18.34 5.20 -15.13
C GLY A 163 -18.43 3.88 -14.35
N GLY A 164 -19.41 3.04 -14.68
CA GLY A 164 -19.65 1.77 -13.99
C GLY A 164 -20.30 1.89 -12.60
N ASP A 165 -20.84 3.07 -12.26
CA ASP A 165 -21.53 3.36 -11.00
C ASP A 165 -23.01 3.70 -11.30
N VAL A 166 -23.92 2.80 -10.93
CA VAL A 166 -25.38 2.97 -11.07
C VAL A 166 -26.05 3.29 -9.72
N THR A 167 -25.33 3.89 -8.77
CA THR A 167 -25.93 4.38 -7.52
C THR A 167 -26.81 5.61 -7.78
N SER A 168 -27.85 5.77 -6.98
CA SER A 168 -28.82 6.87 -7.12
C SER A 168 -28.19 8.27 -7.10
N LYS A 169 -27.04 8.44 -6.43
CA LYS A 169 -26.32 9.72 -6.37
C LYS A 169 -25.54 10.01 -7.67
N ASN A 170 -24.94 9.00 -8.30
CA ASN A 170 -24.24 9.15 -9.58
C ASN A 170 -25.25 9.36 -10.73
N ILE A 171 -26.33 8.57 -10.76
CA ILE A 171 -27.45 8.72 -11.71
C ILE A 171 -28.06 10.13 -11.63
N TRP A 172 -28.36 10.61 -10.40
CA TRP A 172 -28.91 11.94 -10.18
C TRP A 172 -28.00 13.05 -10.76
N LEU A 173 -26.67 12.91 -10.61
CA LEU A 173 -25.72 13.86 -11.16
C LEU A 173 -25.70 13.81 -12.70
N ALA A 174 -25.64 12.60 -13.27
CA ALA A 174 -25.65 12.40 -14.72
C ALA A 174 -26.88 13.05 -15.38
N GLU A 175 -28.07 12.81 -14.81
CA GLU A 175 -29.31 13.42 -15.31
C GLU A 175 -29.32 14.95 -15.15
N ASN A 176 -28.93 15.49 -13.99
CA ASN A 176 -29.01 16.93 -13.76
C ASN A 176 -28.02 17.73 -14.62
N ILE A 177 -26.82 17.21 -14.88
CA ILE A 177 -25.85 17.86 -15.76
C ILE A 177 -26.30 17.74 -17.22
N LEU A 178 -26.89 16.61 -17.63
CA LEU A 178 -27.50 16.43 -18.95
C LEU A 178 -28.65 17.42 -19.19
N ASP A 179 -29.52 17.63 -18.21
CA ASP A 179 -30.63 18.59 -18.29
C ASP A 179 -30.14 20.04 -18.45
N ILE A 180 -29.07 20.43 -17.73
CA ILE A 180 -28.44 21.76 -17.90
C ILE A 180 -27.89 21.92 -19.32
N LEU A 181 -27.16 20.92 -19.84
CA LEU A 181 -26.58 20.96 -21.18
C LEU A 181 -27.66 20.94 -22.29
N THR A 182 -28.78 20.28 -22.03
CA THR A 182 -29.91 20.17 -22.97
C THR A 182 -30.77 21.44 -22.98
N GLU A 183 -31.11 21.99 -21.81
CA GLU A 183 -31.79 23.29 -21.70
C GLU A 183 -30.96 24.43 -22.31
N GLN A 184 -29.64 24.38 -22.16
CA GLN A 184 -28.73 25.46 -22.56
C GLN A 184 -27.97 25.14 -23.86
N ARG A 185 -28.58 24.35 -24.76
CA ARG A 185 -27.96 23.88 -26.01
C ARG A 185 -27.32 24.99 -26.85
N GLU A 186 -27.97 26.14 -27.00
CA GLU A 186 -27.40 27.27 -27.75
C GLU A 186 -26.12 27.85 -27.13
N TRP A 187 -25.96 27.73 -25.81
CA TRP A 187 -24.73 28.10 -25.12
C TRP A 187 -23.67 27.00 -25.29
N VAL A 188 -24.03 25.71 -25.17
CA VAL A 188 -23.11 24.57 -25.43
C VAL A 188 -22.50 24.65 -26.83
N LEU A 189 -23.31 25.00 -27.85
CA LEU A 189 -22.88 25.15 -29.24
C LEU A 189 -21.84 26.27 -29.51
N LYS A 190 -21.47 27.06 -28.49
CA LYS A 190 -20.42 28.10 -28.55
C LYS A 190 -19.03 27.58 -28.14
N SER A 191 -18.94 26.46 -27.42
CA SER A 191 -17.67 25.89 -26.94
C SER A 191 -17.46 24.49 -27.53
N ALA A 192 -16.67 24.41 -28.61
CA ALA A 192 -16.39 23.15 -29.31
C ALA A 192 -15.75 22.07 -28.41
N LEU A 193 -14.94 22.50 -27.43
CA LEU A 193 -14.38 21.59 -26.42
C LEU A 193 -15.46 21.07 -25.47
N LEU A 194 -16.45 21.88 -25.07
CA LEU A 194 -17.58 21.42 -24.26
C LEU A 194 -18.42 20.39 -25.04
N ILE A 195 -18.73 20.64 -26.32
CA ILE A 195 -19.42 19.68 -27.20
C ILE A 195 -18.69 18.34 -27.19
N ALA A 196 -17.38 18.34 -27.47
CA ALA A 196 -16.56 17.13 -27.50
C ALA A 196 -16.52 16.41 -26.14
N MET A 197 -16.36 17.15 -25.04
CA MET A 197 -16.29 16.60 -23.68
C MET A 197 -17.64 16.03 -23.21
N SER A 198 -18.76 16.68 -23.54
CA SER A 198 -20.10 16.18 -23.26
C SER A 198 -20.43 14.94 -24.08
N VAL A 199 -20.11 14.92 -25.38
CA VAL A 199 -20.30 13.72 -26.21
C VAL A 199 -19.43 12.56 -25.73
N TYR A 200 -18.15 12.79 -25.38
CA TYR A 200 -17.28 11.74 -24.82
C TYR A 200 -17.77 11.23 -23.45
N THR A 201 -18.37 12.11 -22.64
CA THR A 201 -18.99 11.77 -21.35
C THR A 201 -20.20 10.86 -21.54
N TYR A 202 -21.21 11.32 -22.27
CA TYR A 202 -22.50 10.62 -22.34
C TYR A 202 -22.47 9.39 -23.26
N LEU A 203 -21.68 9.37 -24.34
CA LEU A 203 -21.45 8.13 -25.11
C LEU A 203 -20.87 7.01 -24.26
N ARG A 204 -20.11 7.34 -23.21
CA ARG A 204 -19.56 6.37 -22.28
C ARG A 204 -20.60 5.92 -21.23
N LEU A 205 -21.41 6.84 -20.71
CA LEU A 205 -22.41 6.54 -19.67
C LEU A 205 -23.62 5.74 -20.18
N ILE A 206 -24.01 5.91 -21.45
CA ILE A 206 -25.06 5.13 -22.14
C ILE A 206 -24.84 3.60 -22.05
N VAL A 207 -23.59 3.15 -21.87
CA VAL A 207 -23.24 1.73 -21.69
C VAL A 207 -23.73 1.21 -20.34
N ASP A 208 -23.69 2.04 -19.30
CA ASP A 208 -24.00 1.66 -17.92
C ASP A 208 -25.51 1.75 -17.63
N HIS A 209 -26.20 2.74 -18.20
CA HIS A 209 -27.61 3.01 -17.93
C HIS A 209 -28.58 2.01 -18.60
N HIS A 210 -28.73 0.82 -18.01
CA HIS A 210 -29.68 -0.21 -18.43
C HIS A 210 -30.30 -0.96 -17.25
N GLY A 211 -30.98 -2.08 -17.49
CA GLY A 211 -31.56 -2.93 -16.43
C GLY A 211 -32.88 -2.44 -15.81
N SER A 212 -33.11 -1.12 -15.68
CA SER A 212 -34.34 -0.57 -15.07
C SER A 212 -35.07 0.45 -15.97
N PRO A 213 -36.40 0.68 -15.78
CA PRO A 213 -37.16 1.66 -16.58
C PRO A 213 -36.70 3.11 -16.40
N SER A 214 -36.22 3.50 -15.21
CA SER A 214 -35.66 4.84 -14.97
C SER A 214 -34.33 5.03 -15.68
N LEU A 215 -33.45 4.01 -15.66
CA LEU A 215 -32.20 4.04 -16.41
C LEU A 215 -32.44 4.03 -17.93
N GLN A 216 -33.47 3.34 -18.42
CA GLN A 216 -33.88 3.42 -19.84
C GLN A 216 -34.33 4.84 -20.23
N ALA A 217 -35.07 5.54 -19.36
CA ALA A 217 -35.50 6.92 -19.62
C ALA A 217 -34.32 7.91 -19.64
N LEU A 218 -33.38 7.80 -18.68
CA LEU A 218 -32.13 8.58 -18.70
C LEU A 218 -31.31 8.29 -19.95
N ARG A 219 -31.11 7.01 -20.27
CA ARG A 219 -30.35 6.59 -21.45
C ARG A 219 -30.93 7.13 -22.75
N GLN A 220 -32.25 7.21 -22.91
CA GLN A 220 -32.82 7.83 -24.12
C GLN A 220 -32.47 9.33 -24.20
N LYS A 221 -32.56 10.07 -23.09
CA LYS A 221 -32.13 11.48 -23.03
C LYS A 221 -30.66 11.64 -23.44
N GLU A 222 -29.78 10.73 -22.98
CA GLU A 222 -28.36 10.72 -23.36
C GLU A 222 -28.14 10.38 -24.84
N VAL A 223 -28.85 9.37 -25.36
CA VAL A 223 -28.82 8.97 -26.79
C VAL A 223 -29.24 10.15 -27.67
N ASP A 224 -30.39 10.76 -27.38
CA ASP A 224 -30.93 11.88 -28.15
C ASP A 224 -29.97 13.08 -28.15
N PHE A 225 -29.41 13.42 -26.98
CA PHE A 225 -28.42 14.49 -26.82
C PHE A 225 -27.13 14.22 -27.61
N CYS A 226 -26.56 13.01 -27.47
CA CYS A 226 -25.34 12.62 -28.19
C CYS A 226 -25.56 12.61 -29.70
N ILE A 227 -26.65 12.00 -30.19
CA ILE A 227 -27.00 11.93 -31.61
C ILE A 227 -27.21 13.33 -32.18
N SER A 228 -27.88 14.21 -31.44
CA SER A 228 -28.11 15.60 -31.82
C SER A 228 -26.79 16.38 -32.01
N LEU A 229 -25.84 16.25 -31.09
CA LEU A 229 -24.53 16.92 -31.22
C LEU A 229 -23.64 16.29 -32.29
N LEU A 230 -23.63 14.95 -32.41
CA LEU A 230 -22.86 14.23 -33.43
C LEU A 230 -23.33 14.54 -34.85
N ARG A 231 -24.63 14.79 -35.06
CA ARG A 231 -25.18 15.16 -36.38
C ARG A 231 -24.99 16.63 -36.71
N ASP A 232 -25.30 17.54 -35.77
CA ASP A 232 -25.18 18.99 -36.02
C ASP A 232 -23.72 19.46 -36.08
N ARG A 233 -22.82 18.84 -35.30
CA ARG A 233 -21.46 19.34 -35.01
C ARG A 233 -20.40 18.23 -35.06
N PHE A 234 -20.48 17.34 -36.05
CA PHE A 234 -19.55 16.20 -36.19
C PHE A 234 -18.06 16.59 -36.12
N MET A 235 -17.66 17.72 -36.71
CA MET A 235 -16.25 18.17 -36.69
C MET A 235 -15.79 18.71 -35.33
N ASP A 236 -16.70 19.22 -34.49
CA ASP A 236 -16.37 19.55 -33.10
C ASP A 236 -16.18 18.24 -32.31
N CYS A 237 -17.00 17.21 -32.56
CA CYS A 237 -16.82 15.87 -31.99
C CYS A 237 -15.54 15.17 -32.50
N PHE A 238 -15.15 15.38 -33.76
CA PHE A 238 -13.99 14.75 -34.39
C PHE A 238 -12.67 15.00 -33.63
N MET A 239 -12.56 16.11 -32.89
CA MET A 239 -11.36 16.42 -32.09
C MET A 239 -11.07 15.41 -30.97
N ILE A 240 -12.03 14.53 -30.65
CA ILE A 240 -11.83 13.38 -29.75
C ILE A 240 -10.80 12.40 -30.33
N GLY A 241 -10.73 12.23 -31.65
CA GLY A 241 -9.89 11.23 -32.31
C GLY A 241 -10.41 9.79 -32.13
N ARG A 242 -9.51 8.81 -32.28
CA ARG A 242 -9.84 7.38 -32.43
C ARG A 242 -10.72 6.78 -31.33
N ASP A 243 -10.59 7.19 -30.06
CA ASP A 243 -11.46 6.70 -28.98
C ASP A 243 -12.95 7.09 -29.16
N LEU A 244 -13.29 8.07 -30.01
CA LEU A 244 -14.69 8.31 -30.41
C LEU A 244 -15.28 7.06 -31.06
N VAL A 245 -14.50 6.36 -31.89
CA VAL A 245 -14.90 5.10 -32.52
C VAL A 245 -15.10 4.01 -31.46
N ARG A 246 -14.23 3.95 -30.44
CA ARG A 246 -14.33 3.01 -29.31
C ARG A 246 -15.62 3.21 -28.51
N LEU A 247 -16.04 4.45 -28.30
CA LEU A 247 -17.32 4.74 -27.64
C LEU A 247 -18.50 4.40 -28.56
N LEU A 248 -18.46 4.86 -29.82
CA LEU A 248 -19.54 4.61 -30.81
C LEU A 248 -19.77 3.11 -31.08
N GLN A 249 -18.73 2.27 -31.09
CA GLN A 249 -18.90 0.81 -31.26
C GLN A 249 -19.57 0.17 -30.05
N SER A 250 -19.34 0.70 -28.85
CA SER A 250 -19.91 0.18 -27.59
C SER A 250 -21.42 0.41 -27.51
N VAL A 251 -21.93 1.45 -28.18
CA VAL A 251 -23.35 1.80 -28.26
C VAL A 251 -24.01 1.44 -29.60
N ALA A 252 -23.28 0.82 -30.54
CA ALA A 252 -23.71 0.62 -31.94
C ALA A 252 -25.00 -0.20 -32.14
N ARG A 253 -25.44 -0.95 -31.12
CA ARG A 253 -26.68 -1.76 -31.13
C ARG A 253 -27.94 -0.98 -30.74
N ILE A 254 -27.82 0.33 -30.47
CA ILE A 254 -28.93 1.26 -30.24
C ILE A 254 -29.41 1.78 -31.61
N PRO A 255 -30.71 1.80 -31.95
CA PRO A 255 -31.19 2.10 -33.31
C PRO A 255 -30.69 3.43 -33.91
N GLU A 256 -30.64 4.48 -33.10
CA GLU A 256 -30.19 5.82 -33.48
C GLU A 256 -28.69 5.84 -33.80
N PHE A 257 -27.91 5.07 -33.03
CA PHE A 257 -26.48 4.86 -33.28
C PHE A 257 -26.24 3.92 -34.46
N GLU A 258 -27.06 2.89 -34.69
CA GLU A 258 -26.99 2.07 -35.89
C GLU A 258 -27.18 2.94 -37.15
N GLN A 259 -28.16 3.85 -37.14
CA GLN A 259 -28.36 4.79 -38.24
C GLN A 259 -27.20 5.80 -38.37
N LEU A 260 -26.62 6.28 -37.26
CA LEU A 260 -25.39 7.10 -37.33
C LEU A 260 -24.21 6.31 -37.90
N TRP A 261 -24.07 5.03 -37.57
CA TRP A 261 -23.03 4.14 -38.11
C TRP A 261 -23.17 3.93 -39.62
N ARG A 262 -24.40 3.77 -40.12
CA ARG A 262 -24.67 3.73 -41.57
C ARG A 262 -24.22 5.04 -42.24
N ASP A 263 -24.48 6.19 -41.63
CA ASP A 263 -24.05 7.48 -42.16
C ASP A 263 -22.50 7.62 -42.13
N ILE A 264 -21.84 7.24 -41.03
CA ILE A 264 -20.37 7.26 -40.90
C ILE A 264 -19.67 6.38 -41.96
N ILE A 265 -20.24 5.21 -42.28
CA ILE A 265 -19.65 4.24 -43.22
C ILE A 265 -19.99 4.56 -44.68
N HIS A 266 -21.26 4.88 -44.98
CA HIS A 266 -21.75 4.97 -46.36
C HIS A 266 -21.98 6.42 -46.86
N ASN A 267 -22.09 7.40 -45.96
CA ASN A 267 -22.38 8.79 -46.31
C ASN A 267 -21.69 9.80 -45.37
N PRO A 268 -20.37 9.70 -45.12
CA PRO A 268 -19.68 10.52 -44.11
C PRO A 268 -19.78 12.03 -44.39
N GLN A 269 -19.90 12.39 -45.67
CA GLN A 269 -20.08 13.78 -46.13
C GLN A 269 -21.40 14.43 -45.67
N ALA A 270 -22.42 13.64 -45.30
CA ALA A 270 -23.66 14.15 -44.72
C ALA A 270 -23.53 14.53 -43.23
N LEU A 271 -22.48 14.06 -42.55
CA LEU A 271 -22.13 14.48 -41.17
C LEU A 271 -21.20 15.71 -41.19
N SER A 272 -20.29 15.77 -42.17
CA SER A 272 -19.60 17.01 -42.54
C SER A 272 -18.95 16.90 -43.92
N PRO A 273 -18.96 17.95 -44.76
CA PRO A 273 -18.16 17.99 -45.98
C PRO A 273 -16.64 17.86 -45.74
N GLN A 274 -16.17 18.04 -44.50
CA GLN A 274 -14.77 17.85 -44.11
C GLN A 274 -14.44 16.41 -43.66
N PHE A 275 -15.44 15.55 -43.49
CA PHE A 275 -15.25 14.17 -43.05
C PHE A 275 -15.20 13.21 -44.24
N THR A 276 -13.99 12.73 -44.55
CA THR A 276 -13.71 11.81 -45.66
C THR A 276 -14.04 10.35 -45.34
N GLY A 277 -14.27 10.01 -44.07
CA GLY A 277 -14.68 8.68 -43.61
C GLY A 277 -13.81 8.13 -42.48
N MET A 278 -14.16 6.92 -42.03
CA MET A 278 -13.66 6.30 -40.79
C MET A 278 -12.13 6.32 -40.60
N LEU A 279 -11.35 6.10 -41.68
CA LEU A 279 -9.87 6.08 -41.61
C LEU A 279 -9.29 7.39 -41.05
N GLN A 280 -9.88 8.54 -41.41
CA GLN A 280 -9.45 9.86 -40.96
C GLN A 280 -9.56 10.02 -39.43
N LEU A 281 -10.57 9.40 -38.83
CA LEU A 281 -10.82 9.46 -37.39
C LEU A 281 -9.93 8.47 -36.61
N LEU A 282 -9.73 7.26 -37.15
CA LEU A 282 -8.86 6.23 -36.54
C LEU A 282 -7.37 6.61 -36.56
N GLN A 283 -6.92 7.32 -37.59
CA GLN A 283 -5.57 7.89 -37.69
C GLN A 283 -5.37 9.17 -36.83
N SER A 284 -6.44 9.71 -36.22
CA SER A 284 -6.37 10.87 -35.33
C SER A 284 -6.20 10.38 -33.89
N ARG A 285 -5.02 10.60 -33.28
CA ARG A 285 -4.77 10.17 -31.89
C ARG A 285 -5.67 10.92 -30.91
N THR A 286 -6.18 10.23 -29.89
CA THR A 286 -7.03 10.86 -28.87
C THR A 286 -6.24 11.71 -27.89
N SER A 287 -6.77 12.90 -27.57
CA SER A 287 -6.16 13.79 -26.57
C SER A 287 -6.32 13.23 -25.15
N ARG A 288 -5.24 13.29 -24.35
CA ARG A 288 -5.23 12.89 -22.93
C ARG A 288 -6.37 13.51 -22.11
N LYS A 289 -6.85 14.70 -22.49
CA LYS A 289 -8.00 15.37 -21.83
C LYS A 289 -9.26 14.50 -21.80
N PHE A 290 -9.55 13.77 -22.87
CA PHE A 290 -10.72 12.89 -22.94
C PHE A 290 -10.50 11.61 -22.12
N LEU A 291 -9.31 11.01 -22.21
CA LEU A 291 -8.95 9.82 -21.42
C LEU A 291 -9.03 10.10 -19.90
N ALA A 292 -8.50 11.25 -19.47
CA ALA A 292 -8.56 11.70 -18.07
C ALA A 292 -9.96 12.13 -17.61
N CYS A 293 -10.87 12.56 -18.49
CA CYS A 293 -12.17 13.07 -18.04
C CYS A 293 -13.16 11.99 -17.60
N ARG A 294 -12.86 10.69 -17.81
CA ARG A 294 -13.71 9.55 -17.41
C ARG A 294 -13.29 8.86 -16.11
N LEU A 295 -12.16 9.25 -15.52
CA LEU A 295 -11.79 8.86 -14.16
C LEU A 295 -12.17 10.01 -13.20
N ILE A 296 -12.77 9.69 -12.06
CA ILE A 296 -12.98 10.69 -10.99
C ILE A 296 -11.62 11.04 -10.33
N PRO A 297 -11.47 12.21 -9.69
CA PRO A 297 -10.19 12.65 -9.12
C PRO A 297 -9.56 11.67 -8.12
N ASP A 298 -10.39 10.97 -7.35
CA ASP A 298 -9.98 9.94 -6.37
C ASP A 298 -9.34 8.72 -7.07
N MET A 299 -9.90 8.26 -8.19
CA MET A 299 -9.33 7.17 -9.01
C MET A 299 -7.99 7.58 -9.64
N GLU A 300 -7.88 8.79 -10.18
CA GLU A 300 -6.62 9.30 -10.75
C GLU A 300 -5.54 9.42 -9.67
N THR A 301 -5.89 9.96 -8.51
CA THR A 301 -4.95 10.12 -7.39
C THR A 301 -4.41 8.76 -6.94
N LYS A 302 -5.27 7.74 -6.82
CA LYS A 302 -4.86 6.38 -6.44
C LYS A 302 -4.02 5.69 -7.52
N LEU A 303 -4.40 5.76 -8.81
CA LEU A 303 -3.58 5.19 -9.89
C LEU A 303 -2.23 5.89 -10.06
N LEU A 304 -2.18 7.22 -9.90
CA LEU A 304 -0.91 7.97 -9.95
C LEU A 304 -0.02 7.66 -8.74
N PHE A 305 -0.60 7.46 -7.54
CA PHE A 305 0.15 6.96 -6.39
C PHE A 305 0.71 5.55 -6.66
N MET A 306 -0.11 4.62 -7.11
CA MET A 306 0.31 3.26 -7.48
C MET A 306 1.45 3.28 -8.51
N THR A 307 1.37 4.11 -9.56
CA THR A 307 2.39 4.20 -10.63
C THR A 307 3.57 5.14 -10.36
N SER A 308 3.73 5.67 -9.14
CA SER A 308 4.87 6.55 -8.79
C SER A 308 5.40 6.43 -7.35
N ARG A 309 4.75 5.64 -6.48
CA ARG A 309 5.09 5.47 -5.06
C ARG A 309 5.06 4.03 -4.55
N VAL A 310 4.20 3.18 -5.10
CA VAL A 310 4.10 1.77 -4.70
C VAL A 310 5.18 0.95 -5.41
N ARG A 311 5.84 0.04 -4.68
CA ARG A 311 6.84 -0.88 -5.23
C ARG A 311 6.18 -2.10 -5.89
N LEU A 312 6.85 -2.68 -6.87
CA LEU A 312 6.50 -4.00 -7.39
C LEU A 312 6.73 -5.07 -6.30
N GLY A 313 5.81 -6.03 -6.21
CA GLY A 313 5.61 -6.91 -5.05
C GLY A 313 4.49 -6.35 -4.16
N GLN A 314 4.66 -5.11 -3.70
CA GLN A 314 3.86 -4.49 -2.63
C GLN A 314 2.49 -3.95 -3.09
N GLN A 315 2.02 -4.31 -4.29
CA GLN A 315 0.78 -3.77 -4.87
C GLN A 315 -0.52 -4.33 -4.29
N LYS A 316 -0.51 -5.52 -3.68
CA LYS A 316 -1.72 -6.29 -3.35
C LYS A 316 -2.75 -5.48 -2.57
N ARG A 317 -2.36 -4.87 -1.44
CA ARG A 317 -3.27 -4.09 -0.58
C ARG A 317 -3.91 -2.89 -1.31
N TYR A 318 -3.14 -2.22 -2.17
CA TYR A 318 -3.63 -1.08 -2.97
C TYR A 318 -4.59 -1.53 -4.07
N GLN A 319 -4.31 -2.68 -4.70
CA GLN A 319 -5.21 -3.32 -5.66
C GLN A 319 -6.52 -3.74 -4.96
N ASP A 320 -6.45 -4.42 -3.82
CA ASP A 320 -7.62 -4.87 -3.04
C ASP A 320 -8.50 -3.69 -2.59
N TRP A 321 -7.91 -2.58 -2.12
CA TRP A 321 -8.64 -1.35 -1.80
C TRP A 321 -9.33 -0.72 -3.03
N PHE A 322 -8.61 -0.59 -4.15
CA PHE A 322 -9.17 -0.03 -5.39
C PHE A 322 -10.28 -0.94 -5.96
N GLN A 323 -10.08 -2.25 -5.87
CA GLN A 323 -11.03 -3.26 -6.33
C GLN A 323 -12.32 -3.24 -5.51
N ARG A 324 -12.20 -3.23 -4.18
CA ARG A 324 -13.33 -3.14 -3.24
C ARG A 324 -14.16 -1.87 -3.48
N GLN A 325 -13.50 -0.73 -3.70
CA GLN A 325 -14.17 0.57 -3.89
C GLN A 325 -14.80 0.78 -5.28
N TYR A 326 -14.15 0.32 -6.36
CA TYR A 326 -14.55 0.71 -7.73
C TYR A 326 -14.78 -0.43 -8.72
N LEU A 327 -14.38 -1.68 -8.44
CA LEU A 327 -14.36 -2.77 -9.44
C LEU A 327 -15.12 -4.03 -8.98
N SER A 328 -15.82 -3.95 -7.85
CA SER A 328 -16.47 -5.04 -7.13
C SER A 328 -17.88 -5.40 -7.61
N THR A 329 -18.55 -4.53 -8.39
CA THR A 329 -19.93 -4.75 -8.88
C THR A 329 -19.96 -5.28 -10.32
N PRO A 330 -21.08 -5.91 -10.77
CA PRO A 330 -21.28 -6.26 -12.18
C PRO A 330 -21.25 -5.03 -13.10
N ASP A 331 -21.79 -3.90 -12.65
CA ASP A 331 -21.86 -2.65 -13.42
C ASP A 331 -20.47 -2.01 -13.60
N SER A 332 -19.57 -2.15 -12.61
CA SER A 332 -18.19 -1.65 -12.65
C SER A 332 -17.31 -2.27 -13.74
N GLN A 333 -17.77 -3.34 -14.40
CA GLN A 333 -17.01 -4.03 -15.43
C GLN A 333 -16.69 -3.11 -16.63
N SER A 334 -17.51 -2.09 -16.90
CA SER A 334 -17.26 -1.11 -17.95
C SER A 334 -16.08 -0.18 -17.65
N LEU A 335 -15.86 0.19 -16.38
CA LEU A 335 -14.83 1.14 -15.93
C LEU A 335 -13.41 0.67 -16.28
N ARG A 336 -13.16 -0.63 -16.27
CA ARG A 336 -11.86 -1.25 -16.58
C ARG A 336 -11.30 -0.78 -17.93
N CYS A 337 -12.17 -0.54 -18.91
CA CYS A 337 -11.76 -0.02 -20.22
C CYS A 337 -11.16 1.40 -20.13
N ASP A 338 -11.74 2.28 -19.31
CA ASP A 338 -11.28 3.66 -19.18
C ASP A 338 -9.99 3.73 -18.36
N LEU A 339 -9.86 2.90 -17.32
CA LEU A 339 -8.62 2.73 -16.55
C LEU A 339 -7.46 2.26 -17.47
N ILE A 340 -7.71 1.25 -18.32
CA ILE A 340 -6.73 0.76 -19.30
C ILE A 340 -6.31 1.87 -20.28
N ARG A 341 -7.27 2.62 -20.87
CA ARG A 341 -6.94 3.75 -21.77
C ARG A 341 -6.17 4.86 -21.04
N TYR A 342 -6.50 5.14 -19.78
CA TYR A 342 -5.80 6.13 -18.95
C TYR A 342 -4.35 5.72 -18.67
N ILE A 343 -4.12 4.47 -18.23
CA ILE A 343 -2.78 3.94 -17.95
C ILE A 343 -1.90 3.93 -19.22
N CYS A 344 -2.47 3.58 -20.38
CA CYS A 344 -1.73 3.56 -21.64
C CYS A 344 -1.47 4.97 -22.21
N GLY A 345 -2.48 5.84 -22.26
CA GLY A 345 -2.41 7.13 -22.96
C GLY A 345 -2.02 8.35 -22.10
N VAL A 346 -2.28 8.31 -20.79
CA VAL A 346 -2.08 9.45 -19.87
C VAL A 346 -0.85 9.23 -18.97
N VAL A 347 -0.77 8.07 -18.31
CA VAL A 347 0.32 7.75 -17.38
C VAL A 347 1.57 7.35 -18.15
N HIS A 348 2.46 8.30 -18.45
CA HIS A 348 3.77 8.06 -19.05
C HIS A 348 4.85 8.43 -18.01
N PRO A 349 5.44 7.46 -17.26
CA PRO A 349 6.42 7.73 -16.20
C PRO A 349 7.74 8.33 -16.72
N SER A 350 8.54 8.91 -15.84
CA SER A 350 9.91 9.33 -16.17
C SER A 350 10.84 8.12 -16.29
N ASN A 351 11.96 8.28 -17.02
CA ASN A 351 12.97 7.23 -17.14
C ASN A 351 13.50 6.75 -15.78
N GLU A 352 13.56 7.64 -14.78
CA GLU A 352 13.94 7.31 -13.40
C GLU A 352 13.00 6.25 -12.79
N VAL A 353 11.68 6.47 -12.92
CA VAL A 353 10.64 5.54 -12.45
C VAL A 353 10.60 4.25 -13.28
N LEU A 354 10.87 4.33 -14.59
CA LEU A 354 11.00 3.14 -15.44
C LEU A 354 12.26 2.31 -15.14
N SER A 355 13.25 2.89 -14.47
CA SER A 355 14.49 2.24 -14.05
C SER A 355 14.52 1.83 -12.57
N SER A 356 13.41 1.99 -11.85
CA SER A 356 13.32 1.71 -10.41
C SER A 356 12.39 0.52 -10.11
N ASP A 357 12.30 0.19 -8.83
CA ASP A 357 11.44 -0.84 -8.23
C ASP A 357 9.94 -0.46 -8.16
N ILE A 358 9.52 0.63 -8.82
CA ILE A 358 8.13 1.13 -8.75
C ILE A 358 7.22 0.29 -9.63
N LEU A 359 6.01 0.01 -9.12
CA LEU A 359 4.97 -0.81 -9.75
C LEU A 359 4.73 -0.41 -11.22
N PRO A 360 5.19 -1.23 -12.20
CA PRO A 360 5.15 -0.86 -13.59
C PRO A 360 3.73 -0.95 -14.14
N ARG A 361 3.45 -0.12 -15.15
CA ARG A 361 2.12 0.00 -15.77
C ARG A 361 1.55 -1.34 -16.26
N TRP A 362 2.41 -2.22 -16.78
CA TRP A 362 1.99 -3.55 -17.24
C TRP A 362 1.41 -4.41 -16.12
N ALA A 363 1.93 -4.35 -14.90
CA ALA A 363 1.44 -5.15 -13.78
C ALA A 363 0.00 -4.73 -13.39
N ILE A 364 -0.29 -3.43 -13.42
CA ILE A 364 -1.64 -2.90 -13.20
C ILE A 364 -2.59 -3.31 -14.34
N ILE A 365 -2.14 -3.29 -15.60
CA ILE A 365 -2.95 -3.79 -16.73
C ILE A 365 -3.23 -5.30 -16.58
N GLY A 366 -2.26 -6.11 -16.15
CA GLY A 366 -2.43 -7.54 -15.89
C GLY A 366 -3.56 -7.81 -14.88
N TRP A 367 -3.51 -7.16 -13.72
CA TRP A 367 -4.57 -7.23 -12.71
C TRP A 367 -5.94 -6.69 -13.20
N LEU A 368 -5.97 -5.61 -13.97
CA LEU A 368 -7.22 -5.12 -14.57
C LEU A 368 -7.81 -6.10 -15.60
N LEU A 369 -7.01 -6.98 -16.19
CA LEU A 369 -7.46 -8.06 -17.06
C LEU A 369 -7.97 -9.29 -16.26
N THR A 370 -7.28 -9.72 -15.20
CA THR A 370 -7.73 -10.88 -14.38
C THR A 370 -9.05 -10.58 -13.65
N THR A 371 -9.25 -9.34 -13.18
CA THR A 371 -10.49 -8.93 -12.51
C THR A 371 -11.73 -8.83 -13.43
N CYS A 372 -11.65 -9.18 -14.72
CA CYS A 372 -12.77 -9.11 -15.66
C CYS A 372 -13.74 -10.28 -15.50
N THR A 373 -14.87 -10.09 -14.81
CA THR A 373 -15.84 -11.17 -14.49
C THR A 373 -16.76 -11.57 -15.66
N SER A 374 -16.57 -11.01 -16.86
CA SER A 374 -17.35 -11.39 -18.04
C SER A 374 -16.53 -11.31 -19.33
N ASN A 375 -16.85 -12.19 -20.29
CA ASN A 375 -16.23 -12.21 -21.62
C ASN A 375 -16.41 -10.89 -22.39
N VAL A 376 -17.51 -10.16 -22.16
CA VAL A 376 -17.75 -8.84 -22.79
C VAL A 376 -16.77 -7.81 -22.22
N ALA A 377 -16.61 -7.75 -20.90
CA ALA A 377 -15.64 -6.88 -20.24
C ALA A 377 -14.20 -7.22 -20.66
N ALA A 378 -13.83 -8.50 -20.62
CA ALA A 378 -12.50 -8.97 -21.02
C ALA A 378 -12.19 -8.67 -22.51
N SER A 379 -13.17 -8.82 -23.40
CA SER A 379 -12.99 -8.49 -24.83
C SER A 379 -12.83 -6.98 -25.06
N ASN A 380 -13.63 -6.16 -24.37
CA ASN A 380 -13.53 -4.70 -24.44
C ASN A 380 -12.23 -4.19 -23.82
N ALA A 381 -11.76 -4.80 -22.73
CA ALA A 381 -10.50 -4.50 -22.07
C ALA A 381 -9.29 -4.82 -22.98
N LYS A 382 -9.28 -5.99 -23.63
CA LYS A 382 -8.26 -6.36 -24.64
C LYS A 382 -8.27 -5.37 -25.82
N LEU A 383 -9.46 -5.00 -26.30
CA LEU A 383 -9.57 -3.99 -27.37
C LEU A 383 -9.08 -2.60 -26.92
N ALA A 384 -9.38 -2.17 -25.69
CA ALA A 384 -8.92 -0.91 -25.14
C ALA A 384 -7.38 -0.86 -24.98
N LEU A 385 -6.77 -1.99 -24.62
CA LEU A 385 -5.31 -2.16 -24.50
C LEU A 385 -4.62 -2.10 -25.87
N PHE A 386 -5.18 -2.78 -26.88
CA PHE A 386 -4.63 -2.76 -28.24
C PHE A 386 -5.09 -1.54 -29.09
N TYR A 387 -5.90 -0.61 -28.56
CA TYR A 387 -6.56 0.42 -29.38
C TYR A 387 -5.61 1.37 -30.12
N ASP A 388 -4.47 1.71 -29.51
CA ASP A 388 -3.44 2.54 -30.14
C ASP A 388 -2.51 1.75 -31.08
N TRP A 389 -2.53 0.41 -31.05
CA TRP A 389 -1.80 -0.44 -31.99
C TRP A 389 -2.45 -0.45 -33.38
N LEU A 390 -3.79 -0.47 -33.42
CA LEU A 390 -4.58 -0.72 -34.63
C LEU A 390 -4.24 0.23 -35.79
N PHE A 391 -3.87 1.49 -35.51
CA PHE A 391 -3.50 2.48 -36.53
C PHE A 391 -2.22 3.22 -36.14
N PHE A 392 -1.30 2.52 -35.48
CA PHE A 392 -0.05 3.09 -34.94
C PHE A 392 0.83 3.69 -36.03
N ASN A 393 1.22 4.95 -35.82
CA ASN A 393 2.18 5.66 -36.66
C ASN A 393 3.33 6.22 -35.78
N PRO A 394 4.60 5.82 -36.00
CA PRO A 394 5.72 6.19 -35.12
C PRO A 394 6.08 7.70 -35.15
N ASP A 395 5.60 8.47 -36.14
CA ASP A 395 5.77 9.92 -36.19
C ASP A 395 4.74 10.68 -35.33
N LYS A 396 3.70 9.99 -34.83
CA LYS A 396 2.51 10.59 -34.19
C LYS A 396 2.14 9.95 -32.86
N ASP A 397 2.27 8.64 -32.73
CA ASP A 397 1.90 7.86 -31.55
C ASP A 397 3.13 7.57 -30.69
N SER A 398 2.94 7.47 -29.37
CA SER A 398 4.04 7.23 -28.44
C SER A 398 4.26 5.73 -28.23
N ILE A 399 5.53 5.30 -28.13
CA ILE A 399 5.88 3.96 -27.64
C ILE A 399 5.20 3.64 -26.30
N MET A 400 5.05 4.66 -25.44
CA MET A 400 4.41 4.56 -24.13
C MET A 400 2.91 4.16 -24.20
N ASN A 401 2.24 4.33 -25.34
CA ASN A 401 0.85 3.90 -25.54
C ASN A 401 0.75 2.40 -25.86
N ILE A 402 1.79 1.79 -26.42
CA ILE A 402 1.77 0.40 -26.91
C ILE A 402 2.58 -0.55 -26.02
N GLU A 403 3.63 -0.07 -25.35
CA GLU A 403 4.48 -0.90 -24.48
C GLU A 403 3.74 -1.69 -23.37
N PRO A 404 2.63 -1.22 -22.75
CA PRO A 404 2.01 -1.98 -21.66
C PRO A 404 1.47 -3.34 -22.14
N ALA A 405 0.99 -3.43 -23.37
CA ALA A 405 0.44 -4.66 -23.93
C ALA A 405 1.54 -5.71 -24.19
N ILE A 406 2.69 -5.29 -24.74
CA ILE A 406 3.81 -6.22 -24.99
C ILE A 406 4.50 -6.64 -23.69
N PHE A 407 4.60 -5.75 -22.70
CA PHE A 407 5.15 -6.10 -21.39
C PHE A 407 4.22 -7.04 -20.61
N VAL A 408 2.89 -6.90 -20.66
CA VAL A 408 1.99 -7.91 -20.09
C VAL A 408 2.24 -9.27 -20.76
N MET A 409 2.25 -9.32 -22.09
CA MET A 409 2.52 -10.57 -22.82
C MET A 409 3.90 -11.17 -22.47
N TYR A 410 4.92 -10.35 -22.25
CA TYR A 410 6.25 -10.82 -21.87
C TYR A 410 6.30 -11.32 -20.42
N HIS A 411 5.94 -10.49 -19.44
CA HIS A 411 6.07 -10.82 -18.02
C HIS A 411 5.07 -11.88 -17.55
N SER A 412 3.87 -11.97 -18.15
CA SER A 412 2.94 -13.07 -17.88
C SER A 412 3.37 -14.41 -18.48
N MET A 413 4.35 -14.49 -19.39
CA MET A 413 4.72 -15.76 -20.03
C MET A 413 5.22 -16.82 -19.04
N LYS A 414 5.94 -16.44 -17.98
CA LYS A 414 6.41 -17.40 -16.96
C LYS A 414 5.28 -17.83 -16.00
N PRO A 415 4.62 -16.91 -15.25
CA PRO A 415 3.66 -17.29 -14.21
C PRO A 415 2.21 -17.42 -14.71
N HIS A 416 1.83 -16.81 -15.83
CA HIS A 416 0.43 -16.70 -16.29
C HIS A 416 0.30 -16.85 -17.82
N PRO A 417 0.74 -17.99 -18.39
CA PRO A 417 0.85 -18.17 -19.84
C PRO A 417 -0.49 -18.00 -20.59
N ALA A 418 -1.63 -18.27 -19.93
CA ALA A 418 -2.97 -18.04 -20.47
C ALA A 418 -3.24 -16.56 -20.81
N ILE A 419 -2.75 -15.61 -20.00
CA ILE A 419 -2.88 -14.17 -20.27
C ILE A 419 -2.13 -13.81 -21.56
N THR A 420 -0.90 -14.29 -21.70
CA THR A 420 -0.10 -14.07 -22.91
C THR A 420 -0.73 -14.71 -24.14
N ALA A 421 -1.18 -15.97 -24.04
CA ALA A 421 -1.83 -16.67 -25.14
C ALA A 421 -3.09 -15.96 -25.63
N THR A 422 -3.97 -15.51 -24.72
CA THR A 422 -5.22 -14.83 -25.11
C THR A 422 -5.00 -13.41 -25.67
N LEU A 423 -3.91 -12.72 -25.29
CA LEU A 423 -3.54 -11.43 -25.87
C LEU A 423 -2.92 -11.58 -27.27
N LEU A 424 -2.07 -12.58 -27.50
CA LEU A 424 -1.51 -12.90 -28.81
C LEU A 424 -2.57 -13.40 -29.80
N ASP A 425 -3.50 -14.24 -29.34
CA ASP A 425 -4.66 -14.69 -30.12
C ASP A 425 -5.57 -13.50 -30.49
N PHE A 426 -5.89 -12.63 -29.53
CA PHE A 426 -6.65 -11.41 -29.78
C PHE A 426 -5.96 -10.50 -30.80
N MET A 427 -4.64 -10.27 -30.66
CA MET A 427 -3.85 -9.47 -31.61
C MET A 427 -3.89 -10.05 -33.03
N CYS A 428 -3.84 -11.37 -33.19
CA CYS A 428 -3.93 -12.00 -34.51
C CYS A 428 -5.35 -11.94 -35.09
N ARG A 429 -6.39 -12.10 -34.26
CA ARG A 429 -7.80 -12.08 -34.70
C ARG A 429 -8.35 -10.68 -34.96
N ILE A 430 -7.89 -9.65 -34.23
CA ILE A 430 -8.43 -8.29 -34.37
C ILE A 430 -8.04 -7.64 -35.72
N ILE A 431 -6.92 -8.05 -36.32
CA ILE A 431 -6.43 -7.52 -37.61
C ILE A 431 -7.46 -7.64 -38.75
N PRO A 432 -7.97 -8.84 -39.11
CA PRO A 432 -9.00 -8.97 -40.14
C PRO A 432 -10.40 -8.56 -39.67
N ASN A 433 -10.69 -8.63 -38.36
CA ASN A 433 -12.07 -8.50 -37.84
C ASN A 433 -12.45 -7.10 -37.34
N PHE A 434 -11.52 -6.21 -37.02
CA PHE A 434 -11.85 -4.89 -36.46
C PHE A 434 -12.71 -4.05 -37.41
N TYR A 435 -12.28 -3.95 -38.67
CA TYR A 435 -13.07 -3.41 -39.78
C TYR A 435 -12.46 -3.92 -41.09
N PRO A 436 -13.03 -4.99 -41.72
CA PRO A 436 -12.37 -5.71 -42.82
C PRO A 436 -11.92 -4.84 -44.01
N VAL A 437 -12.65 -3.76 -44.31
CA VAL A 437 -12.31 -2.81 -45.39
C VAL A 437 -10.96 -2.11 -45.14
N LEU A 438 -10.49 -2.05 -43.89
CA LEU A 438 -9.21 -1.48 -43.49
C LEU A 438 -8.23 -2.53 -42.92
N GLU A 439 -8.44 -3.84 -43.13
CA GLU A 439 -7.53 -4.91 -42.64
C GLU A 439 -6.06 -4.61 -42.95
N THR A 440 -5.76 -4.13 -44.17
CA THR A 440 -4.41 -3.76 -44.60
C THR A 440 -3.78 -2.66 -43.73
N HIS A 441 -4.58 -1.70 -43.28
CA HIS A 441 -4.13 -0.62 -42.40
C HIS A 441 -4.00 -1.11 -40.96
N VAL A 442 -4.88 -2.01 -40.49
CA VAL A 442 -4.79 -2.60 -39.14
C VAL A 442 -3.56 -3.51 -39.03
N ARG A 443 -3.30 -4.33 -40.06
CA ARG A 443 -2.08 -5.13 -40.20
C ARG A 443 -0.83 -4.25 -40.16
N GLN A 444 -0.82 -3.15 -40.90
CA GLN A 444 0.31 -2.21 -40.91
C GLN A 444 0.49 -1.50 -39.56
N GLY A 445 -0.59 -1.13 -38.87
CA GLY A 445 -0.54 -0.54 -37.52
C GLY A 445 0.15 -1.48 -36.53
N VAL A 446 -0.34 -2.72 -36.41
CA VAL A 446 0.26 -3.73 -35.52
C VAL A 446 1.71 -4.05 -35.91
N PHE A 447 2.01 -4.15 -37.21
CA PHE A 447 3.39 -4.33 -37.69
C PHE A 447 4.31 -3.15 -37.30
N ASN A 448 3.84 -1.91 -37.45
CA ASN A 448 4.57 -0.72 -37.02
C ASN A 448 4.80 -0.72 -35.51
N SER A 449 3.80 -1.10 -34.69
CA SER A 449 3.94 -1.23 -33.24
C SER A 449 5.04 -2.23 -32.86
N LEU A 450 4.99 -3.44 -33.42
CA LEU A 450 5.98 -4.50 -33.16
C LEU A 450 7.39 -4.09 -33.62
N THR A 451 7.51 -3.44 -34.78
CA THR A 451 8.78 -2.89 -35.27
C THR A 451 9.32 -1.84 -34.30
N HIS A 452 8.49 -0.89 -33.87
CA HIS A 452 8.92 0.21 -33.00
C HIS A 452 9.27 -0.25 -31.58
N ILE A 453 8.62 -1.30 -31.08
CA ILE A 453 8.97 -1.99 -29.82
C ILE A 453 10.42 -2.52 -29.88
N VAL A 454 10.82 -3.10 -31.01
CA VAL A 454 12.20 -3.59 -31.23
C VAL A 454 13.18 -2.43 -31.43
N GLU A 455 12.84 -1.43 -32.25
CA GLU A 455 13.67 -0.23 -32.46
C GLU A 455 13.97 0.53 -31.16
N LYS A 456 12.97 0.65 -30.28
CA LYS A 456 13.10 1.31 -28.96
C LYS A 456 13.64 0.39 -27.87
N ARG A 457 13.92 -0.88 -28.19
CA ARG A 457 14.40 -1.92 -27.25
C ARG A 457 13.48 -2.15 -26.04
N VAL A 458 12.17 -1.93 -26.22
CA VAL A 458 11.13 -2.31 -25.24
C VAL A 458 11.14 -3.84 -25.07
N LEU A 459 11.30 -4.58 -26.18
CA LEU A 459 11.87 -5.93 -26.19
C LEU A 459 12.94 -5.98 -27.28
N ALA A 460 14.11 -6.56 -26.98
CA ALA A 460 15.18 -6.66 -27.97
C ALA A 460 14.83 -7.59 -29.15
N HIS A 461 14.11 -8.69 -28.87
CA HIS A 461 13.69 -9.69 -29.86
C HIS A 461 12.29 -10.20 -29.54
N LEU A 462 11.46 -10.42 -30.56
CA LEU A 462 10.08 -10.91 -30.41
C LEU A 462 9.96 -12.45 -30.54
N ALA A 463 10.91 -13.13 -31.20
CA ALA A 463 10.88 -14.58 -31.38
C ALA A 463 10.78 -15.40 -30.05
N PRO A 464 11.47 -15.03 -28.95
CA PRO A 464 11.33 -15.72 -27.65
C PRO A 464 9.93 -15.62 -27.03
N LEU A 465 9.12 -14.64 -27.47
CA LEU A 465 7.72 -14.47 -27.09
C LEU A 465 6.80 -15.20 -28.09
N PHE A 466 7.01 -15.01 -29.40
CA PHE A 466 6.10 -15.47 -30.45
C PHE A 466 6.19 -16.97 -30.76
N ASP A 467 7.33 -17.63 -30.52
CA ASP A 467 7.51 -19.07 -30.74
C ASP A 467 7.77 -19.85 -29.43
N ASN A 468 7.46 -19.22 -28.28
CA ASN A 468 7.73 -19.77 -26.96
C ASN A 468 7.13 -21.18 -26.75
N PRO A 469 7.88 -22.15 -26.20
CA PRO A 469 7.38 -23.51 -25.97
C PRO A 469 6.10 -23.60 -25.13
N LYS A 470 5.86 -22.69 -24.17
CA LYS A 470 4.62 -22.65 -23.36
C LYS A 470 3.36 -22.28 -24.16
N LEU A 471 3.48 -21.70 -25.37
CA LEU A 471 2.34 -21.38 -26.20
C LEU A 471 1.85 -22.59 -27.01
N ASP A 472 0.54 -22.69 -27.22
CA ASP A 472 -0.03 -23.69 -28.11
C ASP A 472 0.54 -23.60 -29.54
N ARG A 473 0.58 -24.76 -30.22
CA ARG A 473 1.14 -24.92 -31.55
C ARG A 473 0.30 -24.26 -32.64
N GLU A 474 -1.03 -24.24 -32.54
CA GLU A 474 -1.89 -23.55 -33.51
C GLU A 474 -1.73 -22.03 -33.39
N LEU A 475 -1.63 -21.51 -32.15
CA LEU A 475 -1.34 -20.08 -31.91
C LEU A 475 0.03 -19.67 -32.47
N ARG A 476 1.10 -20.46 -32.24
CA ARG A 476 2.43 -20.21 -32.82
C ARG A 476 2.46 -20.35 -34.34
N ALA A 477 1.63 -21.21 -34.92
CA ALA A 477 1.45 -21.28 -36.37
C ALA A 477 0.76 -20.00 -36.91
N MET A 478 -0.28 -19.51 -36.22
CA MET A 478 -0.98 -18.27 -36.58
C MET A 478 -0.07 -17.05 -36.49
N LEU A 479 0.74 -16.93 -35.43
CA LEU A 479 1.74 -15.86 -35.28
C LEU A 479 2.77 -15.90 -36.42
N ARG A 480 3.26 -17.09 -36.79
CA ARG A 480 4.22 -17.27 -37.89
C ARG A 480 3.60 -17.04 -39.28
N GLU A 481 2.30 -17.27 -39.46
CA GLU A 481 1.55 -16.88 -40.67
C GLU A 481 1.40 -15.35 -40.76
N LYS A 482 1.02 -14.69 -39.66
CA LYS A 482 0.79 -13.24 -39.64
C LYS A 482 2.08 -12.43 -39.61
N PHE A 483 3.13 -12.88 -38.94
CA PHE A 483 4.36 -12.13 -38.67
C PHE A 483 5.62 -13.00 -38.77
N PRO A 484 5.92 -13.63 -39.93
CA PRO A 484 7.11 -14.46 -40.12
C PRO A 484 8.42 -13.73 -39.81
N GLU A 485 8.45 -12.41 -40.00
CA GLU A 485 9.60 -11.52 -39.76
C GLU A 485 10.01 -11.49 -38.28
N PHE A 486 9.04 -11.64 -37.36
CA PHE A 486 9.26 -11.61 -35.91
C PHE A 486 9.36 -12.99 -35.27
N CYS A 487 9.10 -14.06 -36.03
CA CYS A 487 9.12 -15.46 -35.57
C CYS A 487 10.45 -16.20 -35.86
N SER A 488 11.46 -15.50 -36.36
CA SER A 488 12.78 -16.05 -36.70
C SER A 488 13.85 -15.43 -35.80
N SER A 489 14.74 -16.23 -35.22
CA SER A 489 15.94 -15.68 -34.57
C SER A 489 16.93 -15.18 -35.62
N PRO A 490 17.72 -14.12 -35.34
CA PRO A 490 18.85 -13.76 -36.18
C PRO A 490 19.85 -14.92 -36.21
N SER A 491 20.15 -15.45 -37.39
CA SER A 491 21.34 -16.27 -37.59
C SER A 491 22.59 -15.41 -37.34
N PRO A 492 23.65 -15.92 -36.68
CA PRO A 492 24.90 -15.17 -36.55
C PRO A 492 25.46 -14.79 -37.94
N PRO A 493 26.14 -13.64 -38.08
CA PRO A 493 26.64 -13.20 -39.38
C PRO A 493 27.64 -14.21 -39.96
N VAL A 494 27.31 -14.78 -41.12
CA VAL A 494 28.23 -15.64 -41.88
C VAL A 494 29.34 -14.77 -42.46
N GLU A 495 30.59 -15.15 -42.22
CA GLU A 495 31.75 -14.40 -42.69
C GLU A 495 31.81 -14.30 -44.22
N GLY A 496 31.95 -13.07 -44.73
CA GLY A 496 32.26 -12.74 -46.12
C GLY A 496 33.62 -12.04 -46.22
N PRO A 497 34.38 -12.20 -47.31
CA PRO A 497 35.82 -11.94 -47.32
C PRO A 497 36.20 -10.45 -47.20
N ALA A 498 37.34 -10.22 -46.54
CA ALA A 498 37.79 -8.91 -46.09
C ALA A 498 38.25 -7.93 -47.19
N VAL A 499 38.08 -6.64 -46.90
CA VAL A 499 38.87 -5.53 -47.45
C VAL A 499 39.41 -4.72 -46.26
N LYS A 500 40.68 -4.33 -46.29
CA LYS A 500 41.41 -3.73 -45.15
C LYS A 500 41.51 -2.19 -45.23
N VAL A 501 41.46 -1.55 -44.07
CA VAL A 501 42.28 -0.39 -43.61
C VAL A 501 42.35 -0.56 -42.07
N GLU A 502 43.45 -0.97 -41.43
CA GLU A 502 44.61 -0.15 -40.98
C GLU A 502 44.18 1.02 -40.04
N GLU A 503 44.75 1.27 -38.85
CA GLU A 503 45.81 0.68 -38.00
C GLU A 503 45.74 1.39 -36.60
N PRO A 504 46.60 1.16 -35.57
CA PRO A 504 47.50 0.04 -35.23
C PRO A 504 47.41 -0.45 -33.74
N ALA A 505 48.34 -1.35 -33.37
CA ALA A 505 48.67 -2.04 -32.09
C ALA A 505 48.66 -1.20 -30.77
N ALA A 506 48.78 -1.77 -29.56
CA ALA A 506 49.40 -3.04 -29.08
C ALA A 506 48.69 -3.57 -27.80
N ALA A 507 48.48 -4.88 -27.57
CA ALA A 507 49.41 -5.98 -27.18
C ALA A 507 49.90 -5.90 -25.69
N GLU A 508 49.99 -6.97 -24.89
CA GLU A 508 49.72 -8.42 -25.10
C GLU A 508 49.68 -9.20 -23.74
N LEU A 509 48.90 -10.29 -23.66
CA LEU A 509 49.06 -11.53 -22.83
C LEU A 509 49.13 -11.42 -21.28
N ASP A 510 48.88 -12.47 -20.47
CA ASP A 510 48.77 -13.93 -20.73
C ASP A 510 47.70 -14.66 -19.83
N ASN A 511 47.54 -15.97 -20.03
CA ASN A 511 46.56 -16.93 -19.48
C ASN A 511 46.75 -17.24 -17.96
N HIS A 512 45.81 -17.84 -17.20
CA HIS A 512 45.23 -19.19 -17.39
C HIS A 512 44.09 -19.54 -16.38
N MET A 513 43.07 -20.28 -16.84
CA MET A 513 42.11 -21.14 -16.08
C MET A 513 41.22 -20.45 -15.01
N SER A 514 40.04 -20.95 -14.62
CA SER A 514 39.26 -22.15 -14.98
C SER A 514 37.75 -21.85 -14.97
N ASP A 515 36.92 -22.74 -15.51
CA ASP A 515 35.45 -22.62 -15.50
C ASP A 515 34.85 -22.45 -14.08
N ARG A 516 33.89 -21.54 -13.96
CA ARG A 516 32.83 -21.50 -12.93
C ARG A 516 31.68 -20.64 -13.44
N ASP A 517 30.46 -21.10 -13.26
CA ASP A 517 29.25 -20.30 -13.49
C ASP A 517 29.17 -19.17 -12.47
N ASP A 518 28.73 -17.99 -12.91
CA ASP A 518 28.51 -16.82 -12.04
C ASP A 518 27.25 -16.06 -12.48
N SER A 519 26.10 -16.71 -12.31
CA SER A 519 24.76 -16.14 -12.59
C SER A 519 24.26 -15.31 -11.41
N CYS A 520 24.85 -14.13 -11.20
CA CYS A 520 24.53 -13.26 -10.07
C CYS A 520 23.80 -11.97 -10.54
N TYR A 521 22.46 -12.02 -10.55
CA TYR A 521 21.57 -10.85 -10.47
C TYR A 521 20.19 -11.31 -9.98
N ASP A 522 19.69 -10.73 -8.88
CA ASP A 522 18.48 -11.18 -8.18
C ASP A 522 17.21 -11.12 -9.04
N GLN A 523 16.42 -12.20 -8.99
CA GLN A 523 15.07 -12.25 -9.55
C GLN A 523 14.03 -12.11 -8.44
N ALA A 524 13.66 -10.87 -8.12
CA ALA A 524 12.44 -10.57 -7.38
C ALA A 524 11.22 -10.82 -8.29
N GLU A 525 10.74 -12.07 -8.35
CA GLU A 525 9.62 -12.45 -9.20
C GLU A 525 8.27 -12.07 -8.60
N ALA A 526 7.58 -11.11 -9.25
CA ALA A 526 6.20 -10.78 -8.94
C ALA A 526 5.24 -11.83 -9.52
N ALA A 527 4.92 -12.86 -8.73
CA ALA A 527 3.78 -13.72 -9.01
C ALA A 527 2.46 -12.93 -8.90
N PHE A 528 1.51 -13.22 -9.79
CA PHE A 528 0.10 -12.96 -9.53
C PHE A 528 -0.46 -14.26 -8.94
N SER A 529 -1.28 -14.15 -7.90
CA SER A 529 -2.03 -15.30 -7.35
C SER A 529 -3.25 -15.57 -8.23
N ASP A 530 -3.31 -16.77 -8.80
CA ASP A 530 -4.45 -17.45 -9.41
C ASP A 530 -4.06 -18.95 -9.43
N ASP A 531 -4.99 -19.87 -9.15
CA ASP A 531 -4.64 -21.29 -8.88
C ASP A 531 -4.38 -22.13 -10.15
N GLU A 532 -3.47 -23.11 -10.07
CA GLU A 532 -2.82 -23.74 -11.25
C GLU A 532 -3.53 -24.96 -11.89
N GLU A 533 -3.46 -24.96 -13.23
CA GLU A 533 -3.43 -26.03 -14.25
C GLU A 533 -4.19 -27.39 -14.10
N ASP A 534 -5.14 -27.65 -15.03
CA ASP A 534 -4.95 -28.47 -16.27
C ASP A 534 -4.05 -29.76 -16.22
N LEU A 535 -4.20 -30.83 -17.03
CA LEU A 535 -5.03 -31.15 -18.21
C LEU A 535 -4.93 -32.66 -18.57
N ASN A 536 -5.98 -33.27 -19.17
CA ASN A 536 -5.98 -34.18 -20.38
C ASN A 536 -7.17 -35.19 -20.41
N SER A 537 -7.71 -35.67 -21.56
CA SER A 537 -7.50 -35.34 -22.99
C SER A 537 -8.70 -35.77 -23.89
N LYS A 538 -8.63 -35.41 -25.19
CA LYS A 538 -9.32 -36.04 -26.36
C LYS A 538 -10.82 -35.77 -26.63
N GLY A 539 -11.06 -34.57 -27.16
CA GLY A 539 -11.30 -34.47 -28.62
C GLY A 539 -12.73 -34.58 -29.17
N LYS A 540 -13.40 -33.42 -29.34
CA LYS A 540 -14.30 -33.09 -30.47
C LYS A 540 -14.54 -31.58 -30.50
N LYS A 541 -14.74 -31.00 -31.69
CA LYS A 541 -14.99 -29.55 -31.89
C LYS A 541 -16.18 -29.07 -31.03
N ARG A 542 -15.98 -28.01 -30.24
CA ARG A 542 -17.03 -27.31 -29.48
C ARG A 542 -16.77 -25.80 -29.49
N GLU A 543 -17.85 -25.02 -29.41
CA GLU A 543 -17.80 -23.57 -29.26
C GLU A 543 -17.47 -23.20 -27.81
N PHE A 544 -16.60 -22.21 -27.60
CA PHE A 544 -16.29 -21.73 -26.25
C PHE A 544 -17.42 -20.85 -25.72
N ARG A 545 -18.19 -21.38 -24.76
CA ARG A 545 -19.02 -20.60 -23.84
C ARG A 545 -18.44 -20.73 -22.44
N PHE A 546 -18.25 -19.60 -21.74
CA PHE A 546 -18.13 -19.64 -20.28
C PHE A 546 -19.44 -20.15 -19.68
N HIS A 547 -19.35 -20.95 -18.62
CA HIS A 547 -20.45 -21.31 -17.73
C HIS A 547 -20.01 -21.00 -16.30
N PRO A 548 -20.92 -20.58 -15.39
CA PRO A 548 -20.62 -20.53 -13.97
C PRO A 548 -20.23 -21.92 -13.47
N ILE A 549 -19.27 -21.99 -12.55
CA ILE A 549 -18.88 -23.23 -11.90
C ILE A 549 -20.10 -23.77 -11.14
N LYS A 550 -20.45 -25.03 -11.42
CA LYS A 550 -21.15 -25.88 -10.46
C LYS A 550 -20.10 -26.74 -9.78
N GLU A 551 -20.28 -26.96 -8.49
CA GLU A 551 -19.53 -27.98 -7.74
C GLU A 551 -19.67 -29.32 -8.48
N ALA A 552 -18.53 -29.91 -8.83
CA ALA A 552 -18.47 -31.26 -9.37
C ALA A 552 -18.43 -32.25 -8.19
N ALA A 553 -19.02 -33.43 -8.37
CA ALA A 553 -18.85 -34.50 -7.39
C ALA A 553 -17.37 -34.95 -7.37
N VAL A 554 -16.81 -35.10 -6.17
CA VAL A 554 -15.41 -35.52 -5.96
C VAL A 554 -15.21 -36.96 -6.47
N ASP A 555 -14.26 -37.14 -7.38
CA ASP A 555 -13.94 -38.45 -7.96
C ASP A 555 -12.74 -39.10 -7.27
N ILE A 556 -13.02 -39.85 -6.19
CA ILE A 556 -12.02 -40.66 -5.46
C ILE A 556 -11.80 -42.07 -6.04
N SER A 557 -12.41 -42.38 -7.20
CA SER A 557 -12.31 -43.72 -7.83
C SER A 557 -10.87 -44.24 -8.00
N PRO A 558 -9.85 -43.42 -8.37
CA PRO A 558 -8.48 -43.90 -8.53
C PRO A 558 -7.84 -44.46 -7.25
N PHE A 559 -8.29 -44.00 -6.09
CA PHE A 559 -7.72 -44.35 -4.78
C PHE A 559 -8.53 -45.48 -4.12
N LEU A 560 -9.85 -45.51 -4.31
CA LEU A 560 -10.75 -46.58 -3.83
C LEU A 560 -10.43 -47.98 -4.39
N GLU A 561 -9.73 -48.08 -5.53
CA GLU A 561 -9.29 -49.38 -6.07
C GLU A 561 -7.99 -49.91 -5.43
N GLN A 562 -7.31 -49.09 -4.63
CA GLN A 562 -6.03 -49.42 -3.96
C GLN A 562 -6.20 -49.69 -2.45
N LEU A 563 -7.39 -49.47 -1.90
CA LEU A 563 -7.72 -49.74 -0.50
C LEU A 563 -8.38 -51.10 -0.31
N ASP A 564 -8.13 -51.70 0.86
CA ASP A 564 -8.87 -52.87 1.33
C ASP A 564 -10.38 -52.62 1.37
N GLU A 565 -11.18 -53.64 1.02
CA GLU A 565 -12.64 -53.50 0.87
C GLU A 565 -13.33 -53.02 2.16
N SER A 566 -12.76 -53.29 3.35
CA SER A 566 -13.25 -52.79 4.65
C SER A 566 -13.09 -51.27 4.82
N LEU A 567 -11.97 -50.69 4.40
CA LEU A 567 -11.74 -49.24 4.39
C LEU A 567 -12.56 -48.58 3.27
N LYS A 568 -12.61 -49.23 2.11
CA LYS A 568 -13.32 -48.78 0.92
C LYS A 568 -14.82 -48.59 1.17
N ASP A 569 -15.48 -49.55 1.83
CA ASP A 569 -16.90 -49.42 2.20
C ASP A 569 -17.12 -48.26 3.19
N LYS A 570 -16.23 -48.08 4.18
CA LYS A 570 -16.29 -46.97 5.16
C LYS A 570 -16.11 -45.59 4.50
N ILE A 571 -15.15 -45.45 3.58
CA ILE A 571 -14.93 -44.22 2.81
C ILE A 571 -16.10 -43.94 1.84
N LEU A 572 -16.66 -44.98 1.24
CA LEU A 572 -17.88 -44.88 0.44
C LEU A 572 -19.13 -44.57 1.28
N LEU A 573 -19.11 -44.80 2.60
CA LEU A 573 -20.16 -44.37 3.53
C LEU A 573 -19.94 -42.89 3.91
N LEU A 574 -18.71 -42.49 4.22
CA LEU A 574 -18.29 -41.10 4.45
C LEU A 574 -18.67 -40.19 3.26
N GLN A 575 -18.39 -40.61 2.01
CA GLN A 575 -18.77 -39.86 0.80
C GLN A 575 -20.30 -39.71 0.61
N LYS A 576 -21.10 -40.62 1.20
CA LYS A 576 -22.57 -40.65 1.05
C LYS A 576 -23.31 -40.02 2.24
N GLY A 577 -22.62 -39.65 3.32
CA GLY A 577 -23.22 -39.07 4.51
C GLY A 577 -23.96 -37.77 4.18
N SER A 578 -25.26 -37.72 4.50
CA SER A 578 -26.16 -36.59 4.19
C SER A 578 -25.96 -35.34 5.04
N ASP A 579 -25.27 -35.50 6.17
CA ASP A 579 -25.11 -34.52 7.23
C ASP A 579 -23.80 -34.80 7.98
N THR A 580 -23.37 -33.82 8.78
CA THR A 580 -22.09 -33.85 9.50
C THR A 580 -22.04 -34.98 10.54
N GLU A 581 -23.17 -35.38 11.12
CA GLU A 581 -23.23 -36.40 12.17
C GLU A 581 -22.94 -37.79 11.58
N ALA A 582 -23.62 -38.17 10.49
CA ALA A 582 -23.33 -39.42 9.79
C ALA A 582 -21.91 -39.47 9.19
N GLN A 583 -21.36 -38.33 8.75
CA GLN A 583 -19.97 -38.25 8.30
C GLN A 583 -18.97 -38.39 9.46
N CYS A 584 -19.30 -37.88 10.65
CA CYS A 584 -18.49 -38.06 11.85
C CYS A 584 -18.50 -39.52 12.34
N GLU A 585 -19.65 -40.20 12.32
CA GLU A 585 -19.72 -41.64 12.63
C GLU A 585 -18.84 -42.46 11.66
N ALA A 586 -18.99 -42.23 10.35
CA ALA A 586 -18.20 -42.89 9.32
C ALA A 586 -16.68 -42.65 9.47
N MET A 587 -16.29 -41.43 9.83
CA MET A 587 -14.90 -41.06 10.03
C MET A 587 -14.32 -41.64 11.33
N GLN A 588 -15.11 -41.79 12.40
CA GLN A 588 -14.68 -42.52 13.59
C GLN A 588 -14.46 -44.01 13.28
N GLU A 589 -15.34 -44.64 12.50
CA GLU A 589 -15.12 -46.04 12.05
C GLU A 589 -13.84 -46.23 11.23
N ILE A 590 -13.39 -45.20 10.49
CA ILE A 590 -12.11 -45.21 9.77
C ILE A 590 -10.94 -45.07 10.77
N VAL A 591 -11.02 -44.14 11.71
CA VAL A 591 -10.00 -43.96 12.76
C VAL A 591 -9.85 -45.23 13.61
N ASP A 592 -10.96 -45.85 14.02
CA ASP A 592 -10.96 -47.10 14.79
C ASP A 592 -10.32 -48.27 14.00
N GLN A 593 -10.43 -48.29 12.67
CA GLN A 593 -9.77 -49.28 11.81
C GLN A 593 -8.25 -49.08 11.74
N VAL A 594 -7.79 -47.82 11.70
CA VAL A 594 -6.36 -47.45 11.67
C VAL A 594 -5.66 -47.77 13.00
N LEU A 595 -6.43 -47.93 14.08
CA LEU A 595 -5.95 -48.21 15.43
C LEU A 595 -5.81 -49.72 15.75
N GLU A 596 -6.10 -50.61 14.80
CA GLU A 596 -5.85 -52.06 14.95
C GLU A 596 -4.34 -52.38 14.91
N GLU A 597 -3.87 -53.34 15.72
CA GLU A 597 -2.43 -53.56 15.98
C GLU A 597 -1.60 -53.99 14.75
N ASP A 598 -2.24 -54.44 13.66
CA ASP A 598 -1.61 -54.97 12.43
C ASP A 598 -1.88 -54.07 11.18
N PHE A 599 -2.17 -52.77 11.33
CA PHE A 599 -2.49 -51.88 10.18
C PHE A 599 -1.29 -51.67 9.22
N ASP A 600 -1.56 -51.74 7.91
CA ASP A 600 -0.53 -51.63 6.86
C ASP A 600 -0.13 -50.17 6.56
N GLN A 601 1.17 -49.88 6.59
CA GLN A 601 1.71 -48.56 6.24
C GLN A 601 1.53 -48.19 4.77
N GLU A 602 1.44 -49.15 3.83
CA GLU A 602 1.13 -48.83 2.43
C GLU A 602 -0.33 -48.34 2.27
N GLN A 603 -1.26 -48.83 3.10
CA GLN A 603 -2.65 -48.34 3.14
C GLN A 603 -2.77 -46.90 3.67
N LEU A 604 -1.88 -46.45 4.57
CA LEU A 604 -1.91 -45.09 5.14
C LEU A 604 -1.79 -43.99 4.07
N SER A 605 -0.87 -44.13 3.12
CA SER A 605 -0.64 -43.12 2.07
C SER A 605 -1.82 -43.02 1.09
N VAL A 606 -2.46 -44.16 0.79
CA VAL A 606 -3.66 -44.22 -0.04
C VAL A 606 -4.88 -43.63 0.70
N LEU A 607 -5.02 -43.94 2.00
CA LEU A 607 -6.07 -43.39 2.86
C LEU A 607 -5.93 -41.87 2.99
N ALA A 608 -4.72 -41.36 3.23
CA ALA A 608 -4.44 -39.92 3.25
C ALA A 608 -4.83 -39.23 1.92
N SER A 609 -4.57 -39.88 0.78
CA SER A 609 -4.94 -39.38 -0.55
C SER A 609 -6.48 -39.37 -0.77
N CYS A 610 -7.20 -40.39 -0.30
CA CYS A 610 -8.67 -40.39 -0.26
C CYS A 610 -9.24 -39.24 0.59
N LEU A 611 -8.68 -39.05 1.79
CA LEU A 611 -9.13 -38.04 2.74
C LEU A 611 -8.85 -36.62 2.24
N GLN A 612 -7.71 -36.39 1.57
CA GLN A 612 -7.39 -35.13 0.91
C GLN A 612 -8.47 -34.71 -0.08
N GLU A 613 -8.83 -35.57 -1.04
CA GLU A 613 -9.82 -35.22 -2.07
C GLU A 613 -11.24 -35.10 -1.50
N LEU A 614 -11.64 -35.98 -0.56
CA LEU A 614 -12.94 -35.87 0.11
C LEU A 614 -13.09 -34.55 0.90
N PHE A 615 -12.09 -34.19 1.70
CA PHE A 615 -12.11 -32.98 2.50
C PHE A 615 -11.54 -31.76 1.77
N LYS A 616 -11.30 -31.83 0.46
CA LYS A 616 -10.73 -30.73 -0.35
C LYS A 616 -11.44 -29.40 -0.13
N ALA A 617 -12.78 -29.42 -0.12
CA ALA A 617 -13.61 -28.24 0.15
C ALA A 617 -13.53 -27.71 1.59
N HIS A 618 -13.08 -28.51 2.57
CA HIS A 618 -12.88 -28.06 3.96
C HIS A 618 -11.57 -27.28 4.14
N PHE A 619 -10.64 -27.34 3.19
CA PHE A 619 -9.36 -26.60 3.19
C PHE A 619 -9.41 -25.31 2.33
N HIS A 620 -10.61 -24.79 2.05
CA HIS A 620 -10.85 -23.58 1.27
C HIS A 620 -11.92 -22.71 1.96
N GLY A 621 -11.64 -21.42 2.16
CA GLY A 621 -12.53 -20.47 2.83
C GLY A 621 -12.19 -20.22 4.30
N GLU A 622 -12.88 -19.26 4.93
CA GLU A 622 -12.65 -18.88 6.34
C GLU A 622 -12.96 -20.05 7.28
N VAL A 623 -11.99 -20.39 8.14
CA VAL A 623 -12.09 -21.54 9.07
C VAL A 623 -12.70 -21.09 10.40
N LEU A 624 -12.42 -19.84 10.80
CA LEU A 624 -12.85 -19.26 12.08
C LEU A 624 -14.30 -18.73 11.99
N PRO A 625 -15.19 -19.03 12.97
CA PRO A 625 -16.56 -18.52 13.00
C PRO A 625 -16.69 -16.99 12.97
N GLU A 626 -17.75 -16.52 12.30
CA GLU A 626 -18.08 -15.09 12.18
C GLU A 626 -18.33 -14.42 13.55
N GLU A 627 -19.03 -15.09 14.46
CA GLU A 627 -19.09 -14.72 15.87
C GLU A 627 -18.26 -15.71 16.69
N ILE A 628 -17.17 -15.24 17.30
CA ILE A 628 -16.26 -16.08 18.08
C ILE A 628 -16.85 -16.28 19.48
N THR A 629 -17.54 -17.41 19.67
CA THR A 629 -18.13 -17.84 20.94
C THR A 629 -17.63 -19.23 21.32
N GLU A 630 -17.75 -19.60 22.59
CA GLU A 630 -17.32 -20.91 23.10
C GLU A 630 -18.18 -22.10 22.58
N GLU A 631 -19.33 -21.81 21.97
CA GLU A 631 -20.23 -22.78 21.33
C GLU A 631 -19.92 -22.87 19.82
N SER A 632 -19.82 -21.73 19.11
CA SER A 632 -19.50 -21.71 17.68
C SER A 632 -18.08 -22.20 17.35
N LEU A 633 -17.12 -22.01 18.26
CA LEU A 633 -15.78 -22.60 18.14
C LEU A 633 -15.85 -24.13 18.16
N GLU A 634 -16.54 -24.73 19.13
CA GLU A 634 -16.70 -26.20 19.21
C GLU A 634 -17.50 -26.78 18.05
N GLU A 635 -18.51 -26.06 17.55
CA GLU A 635 -19.24 -26.44 16.33
C GLU A 635 -18.30 -26.49 15.10
N SER A 636 -17.42 -25.49 14.95
CA SER A 636 -16.49 -25.42 13.81
C SER A 636 -15.43 -26.52 13.78
N VAL A 637 -14.98 -26.97 14.96
CA VAL A 637 -14.06 -28.12 15.13
C VAL A 637 -14.81 -29.46 15.28
N GLY A 638 -16.14 -29.45 15.22
CA GLY A 638 -16.98 -30.66 15.22
C GLY A 638 -17.06 -31.38 13.86
N LYS A 639 -16.38 -30.89 12.82
CA LYS A 639 -16.37 -31.47 11.47
C LYS A 639 -15.55 -32.78 11.42
N PRO A 640 -15.86 -33.73 10.51
CA PRO A 640 -15.30 -35.09 10.56
C PRO A 640 -13.76 -35.16 10.53
N LEU A 641 -13.11 -34.32 9.72
CA LEU A 641 -11.65 -34.24 9.62
C LEU A 641 -10.95 -34.08 10.98
N TYR A 642 -11.54 -33.28 11.88
CA TYR A 642 -10.98 -33.00 13.21
C TYR A 642 -11.06 -34.20 14.17
N LEU A 643 -11.79 -35.27 13.82
CA LEU A 643 -11.83 -36.49 14.64
C LEU A 643 -10.47 -37.20 14.72
N ILE A 644 -9.60 -37.07 13.72
CA ILE A 644 -8.23 -37.60 13.80
C ILE A 644 -7.49 -36.94 14.97
N PHE A 645 -7.52 -35.61 15.03
CA PHE A 645 -6.92 -34.84 16.13
C PHE A 645 -7.61 -35.11 17.47
N ARG A 646 -8.94 -35.27 17.48
CA ARG A 646 -9.73 -35.56 18.68
C ARG A 646 -9.35 -36.90 19.33
N ASN A 647 -9.10 -37.93 18.52
CA ASN A 647 -8.65 -39.23 19.01
C ASN A 647 -7.20 -39.18 19.46
N LEU A 648 -6.31 -38.56 18.66
CA LEU A 648 -4.91 -38.34 19.03
C LEU A 648 -4.77 -37.57 20.36
N CYS A 649 -5.56 -36.51 20.57
CA CYS A 649 -5.62 -35.75 21.83
C CYS A 649 -6.14 -36.53 23.04
N GLN A 650 -6.73 -37.72 22.87
CA GLN A 650 -7.24 -38.56 23.96
C GLN A 650 -6.30 -39.74 24.31
N MET A 651 -5.28 -39.98 23.50
CA MET A 651 -4.30 -41.06 23.71
C MET A 651 -3.14 -40.61 24.62
N GLN A 652 -2.33 -41.58 25.03
CA GLN A 652 -1.05 -41.36 25.70
C GLN A 652 0.08 -41.56 24.70
N GLU A 653 1.12 -40.74 24.77
CA GLU A 653 2.22 -40.72 23.79
C GLU A 653 3.03 -42.03 23.77
N ASP A 654 3.06 -42.77 24.90
CA ASP A 654 3.68 -44.09 25.03
C ASP A 654 2.93 -45.24 24.31
N ASN A 655 1.75 -44.99 23.71
CA ASN A 655 0.95 -46.02 23.04
C ASN A 655 1.41 -46.21 21.58
N SER A 656 1.59 -47.45 21.12
CA SER A 656 1.86 -47.75 19.70
C SER A 656 0.81 -47.13 18.76
N SER A 657 -0.45 -47.15 19.17
CA SER A 657 -1.59 -46.60 18.41
C SER A 657 -1.50 -45.07 18.22
N PHE A 658 -0.78 -44.36 19.09
CA PHE A 658 -0.54 -42.91 18.96
C PHE A 658 0.42 -42.62 17.80
N SER A 659 1.46 -43.46 17.62
CA SER A 659 2.39 -43.36 16.49
C SER A 659 1.66 -43.55 15.15
N VAL A 660 0.76 -44.54 15.04
CA VAL A 660 0.06 -44.83 13.78
C VAL A 660 -0.85 -43.66 13.34
N LEU A 661 -1.46 -42.93 14.28
CA LEU A 661 -2.20 -41.71 13.95
C LEU A 661 -1.29 -40.51 13.61
N LEU A 662 -0.09 -40.42 14.19
CA LEU A 662 0.91 -39.45 13.73
C LEU A 662 1.43 -39.77 12.33
N ASP A 663 1.65 -41.04 12.00
CA ASP A 663 2.04 -41.49 10.66
C ASP A 663 0.95 -41.15 9.62
N LEU A 664 -0.34 -41.39 9.95
CA LEU A 664 -1.47 -40.97 9.11
C LEU A 664 -1.50 -39.45 8.89
N LEU A 665 -1.27 -38.65 9.93
CA LEU A 665 -1.23 -37.19 9.82
C LEU A 665 0.01 -36.69 9.07
N SER A 666 1.15 -37.37 9.17
CA SER A 666 2.37 -37.06 8.42
C SER A 666 2.18 -37.31 6.93
N GLU A 667 1.57 -38.45 6.54
CA GLU A 667 1.17 -38.69 5.15
C GLU A 667 0.14 -37.67 4.66
N LEU A 668 -0.86 -37.33 5.48
CA LEU A 668 -1.87 -36.32 5.12
C LEU A 668 -1.26 -34.93 4.97
N TYR A 669 -0.25 -34.56 5.78
CA TYR A 669 0.50 -33.30 5.68
C TYR A 669 1.32 -33.23 4.39
N GLN A 670 2.00 -34.32 4.00
CA GLN A 670 2.71 -34.40 2.72
C GLN A 670 1.78 -34.18 1.51
N LYS A 671 0.52 -34.62 1.58
CA LYS A 671 -0.44 -34.38 0.49
C LYS A 671 -1.09 -33.00 0.59
N GLN A 672 -1.41 -32.55 1.81
CA GLN A 672 -2.20 -31.35 2.11
C GLN A 672 -1.59 -30.59 3.31
N PRO A 673 -0.64 -29.66 3.09
CA PRO A 673 0.06 -28.98 4.19
C PRO A 673 -0.87 -28.15 5.09
N LYS A 674 -2.03 -27.71 4.58
CA LYS A 674 -3.01 -26.95 5.37
C LYS A 674 -3.50 -27.70 6.62
N ILE A 675 -3.40 -29.03 6.66
CA ILE A 675 -3.77 -29.82 7.85
C ILE A 675 -2.98 -29.40 9.11
N GLY A 676 -1.76 -28.88 8.96
CA GLY A 676 -0.90 -28.49 10.07
C GLY A 676 -1.41 -27.26 10.84
N PHE A 677 -1.77 -26.18 10.16
CA PHE A 677 -2.42 -25.05 10.84
C PHE A 677 -3.87 -25.35 11.26
N HIS A 678 -4.56 -26.28 10.60
CA HIS A 678 -5.84 -26.82 11.10
C HIS A 678 -5.67 -27.60 12.42
N LEU A 679 -4.53 -28.29 12.65
CA LEU A 679 -4.19 -28.89 13.94
C LEU A 679 -3.93 -27.82 15.00
N LEU A 680 -3.15 -26.78 14.69
CA LEU A 680 -2.96 -25.62 15.59
C LEU A 680 -4.31 -24.96 15.95
N TYR A 681 -5.23 -24.85 14.99
CA TYR A 681 -6.58 -24.36 15.26
C TYR A 681 -7.38 -25.28 16.18
N TYR A 682 -7.37 -26.59 15.95
CA TYR A 682 -8.05 -27.56 16.80
C TYR A 682 -7.54 -27.53 18.25
N LEU A 683 -6.21 -27.51 18.42
CA LEU A 683 -5.52 -27.42 19.70
C LEU A 683 -5.84 -26.11 20.46
N LYS A 684 -6.21 -25.05 19.73
CA LYS A 684 -6.63 -23.77 20.29
C LYS A 684 -8.12 -23.69 20.62
N ALA A 685 -8.97 -24.22 19.75
CA ALA A 685 -10.42 -23.97 19.77
C ALA A 685 -11.24 -25.02 20.55
N SER A 686 -10.80 -26.28 20.62
CA SER A 686 -11.57 -27.33 21.31
C SER A 686 -11.21 -27.46 22.80
N LYS A 687 -12.24 -27.56 23.67
CA LYS A 687 -12.05 -27.86 25.10
C LYS A 687 -11.44 -29.24 25.33
N ALA A 688 -11.63 -30.19 24.39
CA ALA A 688 -11.01 -31.51 24.46
C ALA A 688 -9.48 -31.48 24.29
N ALA A 689 -8.96 -30.42 23.67
CA ALA A 689 -7.53 -30.20 23.41
C ALA A 689 -6.88 -29.14 24.32
N ALA A 690 -7.65 -28.51 25.22
CA ALA A 690 -7.18 -27.44 26.09
C ALA A 690 -5.93 -27.84 26.89
N GLY A 691 -4.83 -27.10 26.69
CA GLY A 691 -3.54 -27.35 27.33
C GLY A 691 -2.69 -28.46 26.71
N LYS A 692 -2.99 -28.91 25.48
CA LYS A 692 -2.25 -29.97 24.77
C LYS A 692 -1.48 -29.46 23.54
N MET A 693 -1.08 -28.19 23.52
CA MET A 693 -0.41 -27.60 22.35
C MET A 693 0.92 -28.30 22.01
N SER A 694 1.60 -28.89 23.02
CA SER A 694 2.79 -29.73 22.84
C SER A 694 2.59 -30.91 21.89
N LEU A 695 1.36 -31.36 21.65
CA LEU A 695 1.05 -32.40 20.67
C LEU A 695 1.51 -32.01 19.25
N TYR A 696 1.54 -30.71 18.94
CA TYR A 696 2.06 -30.19 17.68
C TYR A 696 3.58 -30.39 17.56
N GLU A 697 4.35 -30.47 18.67
CA GLU A 697 5.77 -30.81 18.61
C GLU A 697 5.98 -32.27 18.19
N SER A 698 5.16 -33.18 18.71
CA SER A 698 5.15 -34.60 18.33
C SER A 698 4.71 -34.80 16.87
N PHE A 699 3.73 -34.02 16.39
CA PHE A 699 3.36 -33.95 14.98
C PHE A 699 4.50 -33.44 14.10
N ALA A 700 5.11 -32.28 14.42
CA ALA A 700 6.19 -31.70 13.63
C ALA A 700 7.41 -32.64 13.51
N GLN A 701 7.75 -33.36 14.59
CA GLN A 701 8.79 -34.40 14.59
C GLN A 701 8.45 -35.63 13.74
N ALA A 702 7.17 -35.94 13.55
CA ALA A 702 6.70 -37.03 12.68
C ALA A 702 6.62 -36.62 11.19
N THR A 703 6.63 -35.32 10.86
CA THR A 703 6.72 -34.85 9.47
C THR A 703 8.09 -35.12 8.86
N GLN A 704 8.19 -35.11 7.52
CA GLN A 704 9.47 -35.20 6.81
C GLN A 704 10.43 -34.03 7.07
N LEU A 705 9.96 -32.93 7.69
CA LEU A 705 10.83 -31.82 8.11
C LEU A 705 11.67 -32.21 9.33
N GLY A 706 11.08 -32.98 10.26
CA GLY A 706 11.74 -33.45 11.48
C GLY A 706 12.07 -32.36 12.52
N ASP A 707 11.66 -31.10 12.29
CA ASP A 707 11.92 -29.98 13.19
C ASP A 707 10.70 -29.07 13.39
N LEU A 708 10.51 -28.61 14.63
CA LEU A 708 9.39 -27.77 15.04
C LEU A 708 9.42 -26.37 14.40
N HIS A 709 10.60 -25.80 14.16
CA HIS A 709 10.75 -24.42 13.71
C HIS A 709 10.26 -24.27 12.28
N THR A 710 10.79 -25.08 11.36
CA THR A 710 10.42 -25.05 9.93
C THR A 710 8.94 -25.41 9.75
N CYS A 711 8.45 -26.43 10.45
CA CYS A 711 7.03 -26.81 10.41
C CYS A 711 6.13 -25.65 10.87
N LEU A 712 6.43 -25.03 12.02
CA LEU A 712 5.66 -23.90 12.55
C LEU A 712 5.72 -22.65 11.63
N MET A 713 6.87 -22.35 11.03
CA MET A 713 6.96 -21.22 10.09
C MET A 713 6.19 -21.51 8.79
N MET A 714 6.28 -22.73 8.23
CA MET A 714 5.52 -23.12 7.04
C MET A 714 4.00 -23.11 7.29
N ASP A 715 3.54 -23.64 8.41
CA ASP A 715 2.11 -23.72 8.72
C ASP A 715 1.51 -22.35 9.02
N MET A 716 2.25 -21.49 9.75
CA MET A 716 1.83 -20.10 9.97
C MET A 716 1.89 -19.28 8.68
N LYS A 717 2.81 -19.60 7.74
CA LYS A 717 2.88 -18.96 6.42
C LYS A 717 1.68 -19.36 5.53
N ALA A 718 1.28 -20.63 5.55
CA ALA A 718 0.09 -21.10 4.85
C ALA A 718 -1.19 -20.48 5.46
N CYS A 719 -1.30 -20.44 6.80
CA CYS A 719 -2.38 -19.74 7.50
C CYS A 719 -2.44 -18.23 7.16
N GLN A 720 -1.28 -17.58 6.97
CA GLN A 720 -1.18 -16.17 6.58
C GLN A 720 -1.66 -15.91 5.14
N GLU A 721 -1.52 -16.89 4.25
CA GLU A 721 -1.99 -16.82 2.85
C GLU A 721 -3.49 -17.13 2.73
N ASP A 722 -4.00 -18.10 3.50
CA ASP A 722 -5.40 -18.53 3.48
C ASP A 722 -6.34 -17.66 4.33
N ASP A 723 -6.06 -17.50 5.63
CA ASP A 723 -6.99 -16.94 6.61
C ASP A 723 -6.25 -16.05 7.64
N ILE A 724 -6.13 -14.76 7.28
CA ILE A 724 -5.51 -13.71 8.11
C ILE A 724 -6.24 -13.55 9.46
N ARG A 725 -7.54 -13.87 9.51
CA ARG A 725 -8.37 -13.77 10.73
C ARG A 725 -8.03 -14.90 11.70
N LEU A 726 -7.89 -16.13 11.18
CA LEU A 726 -7.36 -17.28 11.92
C LEU A 726 -5.92 -17.01 12.39
N LEU A 727 -5.05 -16.46 11.55
CA LEU A 727 -3.68 -16.08 11.91
C LEU A 727 -3.66 -15.17 13.17
N CYS A 728 -4.51 -14.15 13.20
CA CYS A 728 -4.64 -13.23 14.34
C CYS A 728 -5.14 -13.95 15.61
N TYR A 729 -6.10 -14.88 15.46
CA TYR A 729 -6.66 -15.67 16.56
C TYR A 729 -5.66 -16.68 17.15
N LEU A 730 -4.81 -17.29 16.31
CA LEU A 730 -3.78 -18.24 16.76
C LEU A 730 -2.57 -17.54 17.39
N THR A 731 -2.16 -16.39 16.85
CA THR A 731 -0.95 -15.63 17.24
C THR A 731 -0.70 -15.57 18.76
N PRO A 732 -1.66 -15.19 19.63
CA PRO A 732 -1.50 -15.22 21.09
C PRO A 732 -0.99 -16.56 21.64
N SER A 733 -1.57 -17.69 21.24
CA SER A 733 -1.15 -19.01 21.75
C SER A 733 0.15 -19.50 21.12
N ILE A 734 0.41 -19.24 19.84
CA ILE A 734 1.64 -19.67 19.17
C ILE A 734 2.87 -19.02 19.82
N TYR A 735 2.81 -17.73 20.16
CA TYR A 735 3.85 -17.03 20.90
C TYR A 735 3.97 -17.43 22.39
N THR A 736 2.90 -17.93 23.01
CA THR A 736 2.90 -18.38 24.41
C THR A 736 3.44 -19.80 24.59
N GLU A 737 3.05 -20.71 23.71
CA GLU A 737 3.40 -22.14 23.80
C GLU A 737 4.76 -22.43 23.14
N PHE A 738 5.11 -21.74 22.05
CA PHE A 738 6.40 -21.88 21.34
C PHE A 738 7.28 -20.61 21.43
N PRO A 739 7.53 -20.05 22.63
CA PRO A 739 8.21 -18.76 22.78
C PRO A 739 9.66 -18.82 22.30
N ASP A 740 10.31 -19.98 22.36
CA ASP A 740 11.73 -20.09 22.00
C ASP A 740 11.97 -20.15 20.49
N GLU A 741 10.99 -20.60 19.70
CA GLU A 741 11.08 -20.54 18.23
C GLU A 741 10.58 -19.20 17.69
N THR A 742 9.47 -18.70 18.25
CA THR A 742 8.80 -17.46 17.78
C THR A 742 9.50 -16.16 18.19
N LEU A 743 10.29 -16.15 19.28
CA LEU A 743 10.93 -14.93 19.81
C LEU A 743 12.42 -14.80 19.50
N ARG A 744 13.01 -15.73 18.72
CA ARG A 744 14.42 -15.66 18.27
C ARG A 744 14.57 -14.88 16.95
N SER A 745 13.62 -15.02 16.03
CA SER A 745 13.62 -14.42 14.69
C SER A 745 12.57 -13.31 14.56
N GLY A 746 12.75 -12.38 13.62
CA GLY A 746 11.72 -11.43 13.20
C GLY A 746 10.69 -12.02 12.22
N GLU A 747 10.85 -13.27 11.81
CA GLU A 747 10.13 -13.92 10.71
C GLU A 747 8.61 -14.03 10.93
N LEU A 748 8.15 -14.70 12.00
CA LEU A 748 6.71 -14.78 12.30
C LEU A 748 6.10 -13.39 12.54
N LEU A 749 6.86 -12.47 13.13
CA LEU A 749 6.43 -11.09 13.31
C LEU A 749 6.24 -10.39 11.95
N ASN A 750 7.15 -10.59 10.99
CA ASN A 750 7.03 -10.06 9.63
C ASN A 750 5.80 -10.63 8.92
N MET A 751 5.59 -11.95 8.97
CA MET A 751 4.38 -12.57 8.40
C MET A 751 3.11 -11.90 8.93
N ILE A 752 3.02 -11.66 10.23
CA ILE A 752 1.87 -11.00 10.84
C ILE A 752 1.75 -9.54 10.37
N VAL A 753 2.79 -8.72 10.50
CA VAL A 753 2.69 -7.28 10.20
C VAL A 753 2.49 -6.96 8.71
N ALA A 754 2.83 -7.88 7.81
CA ALA A 754 2.64 -7.75 6.37
C ALA A 754 1.17 -7.81 5.92
N VAL A 755 0.30 -8.52 6.66
CA VAL A 755 -1.10 -8.77 6.25
C VAL A 755 -2.16 -8.10 7.12
N ILE A 756 -1.87 -7.80 8.39
CA ILE A 756 -2.88 -7.26 9.31
C ILE A 756 -3.41 -5.87 8.91
N ASP A 757 -4.64 -5.59 9.30
CA ASP A 757 -5.21 -4.24 9.28
C ASP A 757 -5.08 -3.50 10.63
N SER A 758 -5.63 -2.28 10.69
CA SER A 758 -5.56 -1.44 11.88
C SER A 758 -6.44 -1.92 13.05
N ALA A 759 -7.49 -2.71 12.79
CA ALA A 759 -8.32 -3.31 13.84
C ALA A 759 -7.61 -4.54 14.41
N GLN A 760 -7.08 -5.42 13.55
CA GLN A 760 -6.26 -6.57 13.95
C GLN A 760 -5.01 -6.14 14.72
N LEU A 761 -4.32 -5.07 14.28
CA LEU A 761 -3.23 -4.47 15.05
C LEU A 761 -3.68 -4.01 16.45
N GLN A 762 -4.85 -3.37 16.55
CA GLN A 762 -5.40 -2.91 17.83
C GLN A 762 -5.78 -4.07 18.75
N GLU A 763 -6.28 -5.18 18.20
CA GLU A 763 -6.56 -6.42 18.94
C GLU A 763 -5.26 -7.05 19.46
N LEU A 764 -4.24 -7.22 18.61
CA LEU A 764 -2.93 -7.74 19.03
C LEU A 764 -2.26 -6.84 20.09
N VAL A 765 -2.35 -5.51 19.95
CA VAL A 765 -1.91 -4.55 20.97
C VAL A 765 -2.68 -4.73 22.28
N CYS A 766 -4.01 -4.96 22.24
CA CYS A 766 -4.79 -5.29 23.43
C CYS A 766 -4.34 -6.62 24.07
N HIS A 767 -4.10 -7.68 23.28
CA HIS A 767 -3.58 -8.94 23.78
C HIS A 767 -2.23 -8.77 24.50
N VAL A 768 -1.31 -7.97 23.94
CA VAL A 768 -0.03 -7.63 24.60
C VAL A 768 -0.28 -6.88 25.91
N MET A 769 -1.11 -5.84 25.90
CA MET A 769 -1.39 -5.02 27.10
C MET A 769 -2.13 -5.80 28.20
N MET A 770 -2.89 -6.84 27.85
CA MET A 770 -3.52 -7.76 28.79
C MET A 770 -2.57 -8.84 29.32
N GLY A 771 -1.37 -8.98 28.76
CA GLY A 771 -0.43 -10.06 29.09
C GLY A 771 -0.73 -11.40 28.41
N ASN A 772 -1.65 -11.42 27.43
CA ASN A 772 -2.07 -12.60 26.67
C ASN A 772 -1.19 -12.90 25.44
N LEU A 773 -0.23 -12.03 25.12
CA LEU A 773 0.68 -12.14 23.99
C LEU A 773 2.01 -11.46 24.33
N VAL A 774 3.12 -12.09 23.97
CA VAL A 774 4.47 -11.50 24.03
C VAL A 774 5.16 -11.80 22.69
N MET A 775 5.57 -10.76 21.97
CA MET A 775 6.24 -10.86 20.65
C MET A 775 7.71 -10.42 20.68
N PHE A 776 8.19 -9.87 21.81
CA PHE A 776 9.56 -9.39 21.94
C PHE A 776 10.18 -9.80 23.29
N ARG A 777 11.42 -10.32 23.26
CA ARG A 777 12.26 -10.52 24.46
C ARG A 777 13.42 -9.52 24.46
N LYS A 778 13.96 -9.20 25.65
CA LYS A 778 14.97 -8.13 25.83
C LYS A 778 16.32 -8.40 25.17
N ASP A 779 16.58 -9.66 24.82
CA ASP A 779 17.76 -10.18 24.14
C ASP A 779 17.63 -10.15 22.61
N SER A 780 16.45 -10.44 22.06
CA SER A 780 16.21 -10.47 20.60
C SER A 780 15.69 -9.14 20.02
N VAL A 781 14.96 -8.33 20.80
CA VAL A 781 14.22 -7.15 20.33
C VAL A 781 15.05 -6.14 19.53
N LEU A 782 16.30 -5.89 19.91
CA LEU A 782 17.16 -4.95 19.16
C LEU A 782 17.49 -5.48 17.76
N ASN A 783 17.76 -6.79 17.62
CA ASN A 783 18.07 -7.40 16.32
C ASN A 783 16.81 -7.44 15.43
N ILE A 784 15.65 -7.79 16.01
CA ILE A 784 14.37 -7.80 15.30
C ILE A 784 13.99 -6.38 14.81
N LEU A 785 14.18 -5.35 15.65
CA LEU A 785 13.93 -3.97 15.24
C LEU A 785 14.94 -3.45 14.19
N ILE A 786 16.17 -3.98 14.15
CA ILE A 786 17.14 -3.69 13.08
C ILE A 786 16.72 -4.38 11.77
N GLN A 787 16.30 -5.65 11.83
CA GLN A 787 15.75 -6.38 10.67
C GLN A 787 14.53 -5.67 10.10
N SER A 788 13.65 -5.11 10.94
CA SER A 788 12.46 -4.39 10.49
C SER A 788 12.72 -3.05 9.79
N LEU A 789 13.96 -2.54 9.76
CA LEU A 789 14.26 -1.30 9.02
C LEU A 789 14.16 -1.47 7.50
N GLU A 790 14.17 -2.71 7.02
CA GLU A 790 14.04 -3.07 5.60
C GLU A 790 12.58 -3.39 5.20
N TRP A 791 11.66 -3.42 6.17
CA TRP A 791 10.23 -3.71 6.00
C TRP A 791 9.43 -2.48 5.53
N GLU A 792 8.20 -2.67 5.06
CA GLU A 792 7.33 -1.58 4.60
C GLU A 792 7.05 -0.51 5.66
N THR A 793 6.65 0.69 5.21
CA THR A 793 6.12 1.76 6.07
C THR A 793 5.05 1.26 7.06
N PHE A 794 4.07 0.46 6.61
CA PHE A 794 3.00 -0.02 7.50
C PHE A 794 3.48 -1.14 8.42
N GLU A 795 4.29 -2.06 7.91
CA GLU A 795 4.93 -3.14 8.68
C GLU A 795 5.77 -2.55 9.83
N GLN A 796 6.62 -1.56 9.53
CA GLN A 796 7.38 -0.81 10.52
C GLN A 796 6.48 -0.13 11.55
N TYR A 797 5.42 0.58 11.13
CA TYR A 797 4.52 1.21 12.10
C TYR A 797 3.81 0.19 13.00
N CYS A 798 3.40 -0.96 12.48
CA CYS A 798 2.84 -2.07 13.25
C CYS A 798 3.85 -2.64 14.24
N THR A 799 5.06 -2.97 13.78
CA THR A 799 6.18 -3.45 14.60
C THR A 799 6.50 -2.47 15.73
N TRP A 800 6.55 -1.16 15.45
CA TRP A 800 6.75 -0.14 16.49
C TRP A 800 5.54 -0.02 17.44
N GLN A 801 4.28 -0.13 16.99
CA GLN A 801 3.14 -0.12 17.92
C GLN A 801 3.13 -1.36 18.82
N LEU A 802 3.39 -2.55 18.26
CA LEU A 802 3.47 -3.81 19.01
C LEU A 802 4.63 -3.75 20.02
N PHE A 803 5.82 -3.27 19.62
CA PHE A 803 6.93 -3.04 20.55
C PHE A 803 6.54 -2.09 21.69
N LEU A 804 5.82 -1.01 21.40
CA LEU A 804 5.42 0.00 22.39
C LEU A 804 4.24 -0.44 23.28
N ALA A 805 3.52 -1.49 22.93
CA ALA A 805 2.59 -2.18 23.82
C ALA A 805 3.32 -3.03 24.87
N HIS A 806 4.58 -3.43 24.63
CA HIS A 806 5.40 -4.16 25.58
C HIS A 806 6.09 -3.22 26.58
N ASN A 807 6.21 -3.65 27.84
CA ASN A 807 6.95 -2.95 28.88
C ASN A 807 8.49 -3.15 28.78
N ILE A 808 9.06 -2.93 27.59
CA ILE A 808 10.51 -2.98 27.34
C ILE A 808 11.08 -1.57 27.42
N PRO A 809 12.04 -1.28 28.33
CA PRO A 809 12.63 0.05 28.45
C PRO A 809 13.34 0.48 27.15
N LEU A 810 13.15 1.74 26.73
CA LEU A 810 13.68 2.26 25.47
C LEU A 810 15.22 2.21 25.40
N GLU A 811 15.90 2.25 26.55
CA GLU A 811 17.36 2.08 26.67
C GLU A 811 17.85 0.69 26.21
N THR A 812 16.97 -0.32 26.15
CA THR A 812 17.28 -1.65 25.58
C THR A 812 17.55 -1.57 24.07
N ILE A 813 16.81 -0.71 23.37
CA ILE A 813 16.82 -0.64 21.89
C ILE A 813 17.52 0.61 21.34
N ILE A 814 17.96 1.53 22.21
CA ILE A 814 18.55 2.80 21.79
C ILE A 814 19.79 2.71 20.88
N PRO A 815 20.61 1.62 20.85
CA PRO A 815 21.67 1.47 19.85
C PRO A 815 21.18 1.49 18.39
N ILE A 816 19.89 1.22 18.13
CA ILE A 816 19.31 1.30 16.78
C ILE A 816 19.51 2.66 16.12
N LEU A 817 19.67 3.75 16.88
CA LEU A 817 19.98 5.08 16.36
C LEU A 817 21.26 5.13 15.48
N GLN A 818 22.16 4.15 15.63
CA GLN A 818 23.35 3.98 14.80
C GLN A 818 23.06 3.38 13.40
N HIS A 819 21.93 2.67 13.26
CA HIS A 819 21.46 2.06 12.01
C HIS A 819 20.48 2.97 11.25
N LEU A 820 19.84 3.93 11.92
CA LEU A 820 18.84 4.82 11.32
C LEU A 820 19.46 5.91 10.42
N LYS A 821 19.21 5.83 9.11
CA LYS A 821 19.59 6.87 8.15
C LYS A 821 18.41 7.81 7.89
N TYR A 822 18.70 9.12 7.81
CA TYR A 822 17.69 10.18 7.68
C TYR A 822 16.68 9.97 6.54
N LYS A 823 17.15 9.59 5.34
CA LYS A 823 16.29 9.44 4.14
C LYS A 823 15.67 8.05 3.96
N GLU A 824 16.17 7.04 4.66
CA GLU A 824 15.79 5.65 4.40
C GLU A 824 14.84 5.09 5.47
N HIS A 825 14.94 5.52 6.73
CA HIS A 825 14.15 4.95 7.85
C HIS A 825 13.27 6.01 8.58
N PRO A 826 12.39 6.77 7.87
CA PRO A 826 11.60 7.85 8.47
C PRO A 826 10.58 7.37 9.51
N GLU A 827 10.03 6.16 9.37
CA GLU A 827 9.05 5.56 10.27
C GLU A 827 9.65 5.36 11.67
N ALA A 828 10.73 4.56 11.75
CA ALA A 828 11.47 4.30 12.97
C ALA A 828 12.01 5.60 13.62
N LEU A 829 12.50 6.55 12.82
CA LEU A 829 12.92 7.88 13.32
C LEU A 829 11.73 8.65 13.91
N SER A 830 10.56 8.63 13.27
CA SER A 830 9.35 9.30 13.77
C SER A 830 8.87 8.69 15.10
N CYS A 831 8.83 7.35 15.20
CA CYS A 831 8.46 6.61 16.39
C CYS A 831 9.42 6.89 17.55
N LEU A 832 10.73 6.80 17.33
CA LEU A 832 11.73 7.08 18.37
C LEU A 832 11.70 8.54 18.82
N LEU A 833 11.51 9.51 17.92
CA LEU A 833 11.34 10.92 18.30
C LEU A 833 10.02 11.18 19.04
N LEU A 834 8.99 10.34 18.86
CA LEU A 834 7.73 10.36 19.61
C LEU A 834 7.86 9.77 21.01
N GLN A 835 8.78 8.83 21.24
CA GLN A 835 8.97 8.17 22.55
C GLN A 835 10.10 8.80 23.38
N LEU A 836 11.24 9.17 22.78
CA LEU A 836 12.34 9.85 23.49
C LEU A 836 11.89 11.16 24.16
N ARG A 837 10.84 11.83 23.64
CA ARG A 837 10.26 13.05 24.24
C ARG A 837 9.46 12.80 25.53
N ARG A 838 9.12 11.54 25.80
CA ARG A 838 8.50 11.05 27.03
C ARG A 838 9.56 10.60 28.04
N GLU A 839 10.67 10.07 27.54
CA GLU A 839 11.82 9.64 28.35
C GLU A 839 12.59 10.79 29.00
N LYS A 840 13.15 10.48 30.17
CA LYS A 840 14.18 11.29 30.83
C LYS A 840 15.54 10.90 30.22
N PRO A 841 16.37 11.85 29.75
CA PRO A 841 17.64 11.52 29.11
C PRO A 841 18.59 10.81 30.06
N THR A 842 19.16 9.69 29.62
CA THR A 842 20.34 9.05 30.22
C THR A 842 21.61 9.41 29.45
N GLU A 843 22.80 9.16 30.01
CA GLU A 843 24.06 9.46 29.30
C GLU A 843 24.18 8.65 27.99
N GLU A 844 23.71 7.40 27.98
CA GLU A 844 23.77 6.53 26.80
C GLU A 844 22.76 6.95 25.73
N MET A 845 21.54 7.37 26.11
CA MET A 845 20.58 7.97 25.17
C MET A 845 21.16 9.23 24.50
N VAL A 846 21.73 10.15 25.28
CA VAL A 846 22.34 11.39 24.76
C VAL A 846 23.54 11.06 23.86
N LYS A 847 24.37 10.07 24.24
CA LYS A 847 25.50 9.57 23.45
C LYS A 847 25.06 8.99 22.11
N MET A 848 24.02 8.16 22.06
CA MET A 848 23.49 7.59 20.81
C MET A 848 22.85 8.66 19.91
N VAL A 849 22.10 9.62 20.49
CA VAL A 849 21.55 10.77 19.77
C VAL A 849 22.65 11.65 19.14
N LEU A 850 23.74 11.92 19.86
CA LEU A 850 24.88 12.69 19.35
C LEU A 850 25.76 11.89 18.36
N SER A 851 25.71 10.55 18.40
CA SER A 851 26.46 9.67 17.47
C SER A 851 25.88 9.65 16.06
N ARG A 852 24.69 10.23 15.84
CA ARG A 852 24.10 10.40 14.51
C ARG A 852 24.90 11.42 13.67
N PRO A 853 25.13 11.16 12.37
CA PRO A 853 25.78 12.13 11.49
C PRO A 853 25.04 13.48 11.45
N CYS A 854 25.79 14.57 11.35
CA CYS A 854 25.21 15.89 11.09
C CYS A 854 24.82 15.99 9.61
N HIS A 855 23.55 16.32 9.33
CA HIS A 855 23.06 16.58 7.98
C HIS A 855 22.07 17.77 8.05
N PRO A 856 22.15 18.78 7.16
CA PRO A 856 21.31 19.98 7.28
C PRO A 856 19.80 19.69 7.34
N ASP A 857 19.35 18.68 6.61
CA ASP A 857 17.94 18.29 6.57
C ASP A 857 17.53 17.36 7.74
N ASP A 858 18.47 16.73 8.47
CA ASP A 858 18.15 15.82 9.59
C ASP A 858 17.94 16.61 10.89
N GLN A 859 16.68 16.96 11.14
CA GLN A 859 16.26 17.70 12.33
C GLN A 859 16.05 16.82 13.57
N PHE A 860 16.29 15.49 13.51
CA PHE A 860 16.02 14.56 14.64
C PHE A 860 16.79 14.96 15.91
N THR A 861 18.12 15.09 15.81
CA THR A 861 18.99 15.31 16.97
C THR A 861 18.72 16.67 17.61
N THR A 862 18.63 17.75 16.82
CA THR A 862 18.31 19.09 17.34
C THR A 862 16.92 19.13 17.98
N SER A 863 15.92 18.42 17.42
CA SER A 863 14.55 18.37 17.97
C SER A 863 14.50 17.71 19.34
N ILE A 864 15.15 16.54 19.52
CA ILE A 864 15.13 15.84 20.81
C ILE A 864 16.00 16.55 21.86
N LEU A 865 17.17 17.07 21.49
CA LEU A 865 18.02 17.87 22.37
C LEU A 865 17.30 19.14 22.85
N ARG A 866 16.58 19.84 21.97
CA ARG A 866 15.73 20.99 22.36
C ARG A 866 14.61 20.59 23.31
N HIS A 867 13.99 19.44 23.13
CA HIS A 867 12.91 18.98 24.03
C HIS A 867 13.44 18.63 25.43
N TRP A 868 14.56 17.90 25.51
CA TRP A 868 15.22 17.59 26.78
C TRP A 868 15.84 18.83 27.44
N CYS A 869 16.36 19.79 26.67
CA CYS A 869 16.78 21.10 27.15
C CYS A 869 15.64 21.80 27.92
N ILE A 870 14.42 21.82 27.36
CA ILE A 870 13.27 22.52 27.93
C ILE A 870 12.70 21.83 29.18
N LYS A 871 12.69 20.48 29.22
CA LYS A 871 12.10 19.72 30.35
C LYS A 871 13.11 19.29 31.44
N HIS A 872 14.36 19.05 31.04
CA HIS A 872 15.35 18.30 31.82
C HIS A 872 16.75 18.94 31.76
N GLU A 873 16.81 20.27 31.54
CA GLU A 873 18.02 21.13 31.44
C GLU A 873 19.24 20.57 32.19
N ASN A 874 19.17 20.50 33.53
CA ASN A 874 20.27 20.05 34.39
C ASN A 874 20.82 18.65 34.08
N HIS A 875 19.94 17.70 33.71
CA HIS A 875 20.36 16.33 33.41
C HIS A 875 21.05 16.26 32.03
N LEU A 876 20.47 16.94 31.03
CA LEU A 876 21.06 17.00 29.70
C LEU A 876 22.45 17.67 29.73
N ILE A 877 22.61 18.74 30.54
CA ILE A 877 23.88 19.44 30.72
C ILE A 877 24.95 18.53 31.33
N GLU A 878 24.67 17.84 32.44
CA GLU A 878 25.68 16.96 33.06
C GLU A 878 26.05 15.77 32.16
N HIS A 879 25.10 15.22 31.39
CA HIS A 879 25.40 14.18 30.40
C HIS A 879 26.26 14.70 29.23
N ILE A 880 25.96 15.88 28.68
CA ILE A 880 26.77 16.48 27.60
C ILE A 880 28.17 16.85 28.10
N LYS A 881 28.29 17.46 29.29
CA LYS A 881 29.55 17.75 29.98
C LYS A 881 30.39 16.49 30.18
N SER A 882 29.77 15.39 30.64
CA SER A 882 30.42 14.08 30.77
C SER A 882 30.97 13.58 29.44
N LEU A 883 30.18 13.64 28.36
CA LEU A 883 30.57 13.20 27.02
C LEU A 883 31.65 14.10 26.38
N LEU A 884 31.59 15.41 26.57
CA LEU A 884 32.64 16.36 26.15
C LEU A 884 33.97 16.04 26.84
N ILE A 885 33.98 15.91 28.17
CA ILE A 885 35.20 15.61 28.93
C ILE A 885 35.79 14.25 28.53
N LYS A 886 34.96 13.22 28.34
CA LYS A 886 35.39 11.88 27.91
C LYS A 886 36.04 11.92 26.53
N ASN A 887 35.36 12.46 25.51
CA ASN A 887 35.82 12.40 24.12
C ASN A 887 36.97 13.38 23.81
N ASN A 888 37.16 14.42 24.64
CA ASN A 888 38.30 15.33 24.56
C ASN A 888 39.64 14.69 25.01
N SER A 889 39.63 13.48 25.58
CA SER A 889 40.80 12.87 26.25
C SER A 889 41.63 11.87 25.43
N LEU A 890 41.28 11.63 24.15
CA LEU A 890 41.89 10.56 23.33
C LEU A 890 43.12 11.02 22.51
N PRO A 891 44.37 10.62 22.86
CA PRO A 891 45.54 10.97 22.08
C PRO A 891 45.70 10.09 20.83
N ARG A 892 45.97 10.72 19.68
CA ARG A 892 46.24 10.04 18.40
C ARG A 892 47.37 9.00 18.54
N LYS A 893 47.04 7.70 18.51
CA LYS A 893 47.97 6.59 18.27
C LYS A 893 47.49 5.72 17.11
N ARG A 894 48.41 5.43 16.18
CA ARG A 894 48.23 4.41 15.14
C ARG A 894 47.79 3.08 15.76
N GLN A 895 46.68 2.52 15.27
CA GLN A 895 46.46 1.07 15.23
C GLN A 895 46.46 0.59 13.77
N SER A 896 46.74 -0.69 13.58
CA SER A 896 47.04 -1.29 12.28
C SER A 896 45.80 -1.48 11.41
N LEU A 897 46.01 -1.54 10.09
CA LEU A 897 45.09 -2.26 9.21
C LEU A 897 45.04 -3.74 9.64
N ARG A 898 43.83 -4.27 9.89
CA ARG A 898 43.42 -5.68 9.72
C ARG A 898 41.88 -5.72 9.57
N SER A 899 41.39 -6.76 8.88
CA SER A 899 39.99 -7.24 8.83
C SER A 899 38.85 -6.22 8.63
N SER A 900 38.21 -6.30 7.46
CA SER A 900 36.98 -5.60 7.11
C SER A 900 35.72 -6.37 7.52
N SER A 901 35.02 -5.93 8.57
CA SER A 901 33.61 -6.31 8.82
C SER A 901 32.85 -5.41 9.82
N SER A 902 33.50 -4.49 10.54
CA SER A 902 32.77 -3.53 11.39
C SER A 902 33.45 -2.15 11.48
N LYS A 903 32.66 -1.09 11.22
CA LYS A 903 32.99 0.32 11.45
C LYS A 903 31.76 1.09 11.94
N LEU A 904 31.24 0.69 13.09
CA LEU A 904 30.30 1.53 13.85
C LEU A 904 30.99 2.86 14.19
N ALA A 905 30.34 3.98 13.91
CA ALA A 905 30.93 5.30 14.06
C ALA A 905 31.21 5.62 15.53
N GLN A 906 32.45 6.01 15.84
CA GLN A 906 32.81 6.52 17.16
C GLN A 906 32.46 8.01 17.26
N LEU A 907 31.69 8.39 18.27
CA LEU A 907 31.31 9.77 18.57
C LEU A 907 32.54 10.68 18.66
N THR A 908 32.69 11.63 17.74
CA THR A 908 33.84 12.55 17.73
C THR A 908 33.55 13.82 18.52
N LEU A 909 34.61 14.50 18.97
CA LEU A 909 34.49 15.81 19.61
C LEU A 909 33.87 16.86 18.68
N GLU A 910 34.24 16.84 17.39
CA GLU A 910 33.70 17.71 16.34
C GLU A 910 32.18 17.52 16.18
N GLN A 911 31.71 16.27 16.17
CA GLN A 911 30.30 15.90 16.03
C GLN A 911 29.46 16.38 17.22
N ILE A 912 29.99 16.34 18.45
CA ILE A 912 29.31 16.92 19.63
C ILE A 912 29.22 18.44 19.50
N LEU A 913 30.30 19.11 19.11
CA LEU A 913 30.33 20.57 18.95
C LEU A 913 29.38 21.05 17.84
N GLU A 914 29.27 20.31 16.74
CA GLU A 914 28.37 20.66 15.64
C GLU A 914 26.89 20.47 16.00
N HIS A 915 26.53 19.40 16.71
CA HIS A 915 25.16 19.24 17.25
C HIS A 915 24.82 20.30 18.31
N LEU A 916 25.80 20.75 19.09
CA LEU A 916 25.64 21.86 20.05
C LEU A 916 25.47 23.21 19.36
N ASP A 917 26.20 23.50 18.28
CA ASP A 917 26.04 24.74 17.54
C ASP A 917 24.68 24.82 16.82
N ASN A 918 24.24 23.71 16.23
CA ASN A 918 22.89 23.58 15.69
C ASN A 918 21.81 23.81 16.76
N LEU A 919 22.01 23.32 17.99
CA LEU A 919 21.12 23.60 19.13
C LEU A 919 21.15 25.09 19.53
N ARG A 920 22.33 25.73 19.58
CA ARG A 920 22.50 27.16 19.88
C ARG A 920 21.72 28.03 18.90
N LEU A 921 21.91 27.81 17.59
CA LEU A 921 21.21 28.52 16.52
C LEU A 921 19.68 28.32 16.60
N ASN A 922 19.23 27.11 16.93
CA ASN A 922 17.81 26.79 17.07
C ASN A 922 17.16 27.42 18.32
N LEU A 923 17.91 27.53 19.43
CA LEU A 923 17.45 28.13 20.69
C LEU A 923 17.48 29.66 20.68
N ALA A 924 18.23 30.32 19.80
CA ALA A 924 18.31 31.79 19.72
C ALA A 924 16.94 32.49 19.54
N ASN A 925 15.96 31.81 18.96
CA ASN A 925 14.57 32.29 18.82
C ASN A 925 13.71 32.04 20.08
N THR A 926 14.31 31.67 21.23
CA THR A 926 13.59 31.27 22.45
C THR A 926 14.27 31.83 23.71
N LYS A 927 13.50 32.06 24.78
CA LYS A 927 14.01 32.56 26.07
C LYS A 927 14.59 31.43 26.95
N GLN A 928 15.46 30.59 26.38
CA GLN A 928 16.01 29.41 27.08
C GLN A 928 17.39 29.69 27.69
N SER A 929 17.59 29.25 28.93
CA SER A 929 18.80 29.51 29.74
C SER A 929 19.95 28.52 29.52
N PHE A 930 19.71 27.45 28.76
CA PHE A 930 20.60 26.27 28.68
C PHE A 930 22.09 26.58 28.51
N PHE A 931 22.44 27.46 27.55
CA PHE A 931 23.83 27.82 27.29
C PHE A 931 24.44 28.78 28.32
N ASN A 932 23.64 29.42 29.17
CA ASN A 932 24.10 30.31 30.23
C ASN A 932 24.45 29.55 31.53
N GLN A 933 24.27 28.23 31.55
CA GLN A 933 24.45 27.42 32.75
C GLN A 933 25.95 27.12 32.99
N PRO A 934 26.49 27.35 34.21
CA PRO A 934 27.91 27.15 34.50
C PRO A 934 28.54 25.81 34.04
N PRO A 935 27.87 24.63 34.15
CA PRO A 935 28.53 23.38 33.82
C PRO A 935 28.74 23.17 32.30
N ILE A 936 27.87 23.71 31.43
CA ILE A 936 28.10 23.64 29.97
C ILE A 936 29.21 24.64 29.58
N LEU A 937 29.19 25.85 30.14
CA LEU A 937 30.20 26.89 29.93
C LEU A 937 31.61 26.40 30.34
N GLN A 938 31.75 25.84 31.54
CA GLN A 938 33.01 25.24 32.01
C GLN A 938 33.48 24.08 31.11
N SER A 939 32.56 23.26 30.59
CA SER A 939 32.92 22.17 29.67
C SER A 939 33.40 22.68 28.31
N LEU A 940 32.80 23.78 27.80
CA LEU A 940 33.23 24.45 26.57
C LEU A 940 34.60 25.12 26.75
N GLN A 941 34.84 25.83 27.86
CA GLN A 941 36.18 26.39 28.17
C GLN A 941 37.26 25.30 28.24
N HIS A 942 36.96 24.17 28.90
CA HIS A 942 37.89 23.04 29.01
C HIS A 942 38.23 22.42 27.64
N VAL A 943 37.22 22.24 26.78
CA VAL A 943 37.41 21.78 25.39
C VAL A 943 38.17 22.82 24.58
N GLN A 944 37.82 24.11 24.64
CA GLN A 944 38.50 25.18 23.92
C GLN A 944 40.00 25.25 24.27
N CYS A 945 40.36 25.06 25.54
CA CYS A 945 41.74 25.01 26.00
C CYS A 945 42.58 23.86 25.39
N SER A 946 41.95 22.86 24.77
CA SER A 946 42.60 21.63 24.30
C SER A 946 42.27 21.22 22.85
N CYS A 947 41.30 21.87 22.21
CA CYS A 947 40.99 21.73 20.79
C CYS A 947 42.05 22.42 19.90
N ASP A 948 42.16 22.00 18.63
CA ASP A 948 43.02 22.68 17.65
C ASP A 948 42.37 23.96 17.06
N GLU A 949 43.20 24.77 16.41
CA GLU A 949 42.78 26.07 15.86
C GLU A 949 41.73 25.97 14.74
N ALA A 950 41.66 24.84 14.02
CA ALA A 950 40.67 24.65 12.97
C ALA A 950 39.27 24.47 13.57
N HIS A 951 39.15 23.68 14.64
CA HIS A 951 37.89 23.52 15.37
C HIS A 951 37.48 24.80 16.11
N LYS A 952 38.44 25.57 16.66
CA LYS A 952 38.16 26.89 17.25
C LYS A 952 37.60 27.88 16.24
N MET A 953 38.14 27.90 15.02
CA MET A 953 37.63 28.74 13.93
C MET A 953 36.27 28.24 13.41
N LYS A 954 36.04 26.93 13.35
CA LYS A 954 34.76 26.36 12.90
C LYS A 954 33.60 26.64 13.88
N PHE A 955 33.87 26.66 15.18
CA PHE A 955 32.86 26.79 16.24
C PHE A 955 33.07 28.06 17.10
N SER A 956 33.57 29.15 16.51
CA SER A 956 33.86 30.42 17.22
C SER A 956 32.68 30.91 18.05
N ASP A 957 31.48 30.86 17.47
CA ASP A 957 30.25 31.40 18.04
C ASP A 957 29.64 30.51 19.14
N LEU A 958 30.10 29.26 19.25
CA LEU A 958 29.77 28.36 20.35
C LEU A 958 30.75 28.54 21.51
N PHE A 959 32.04 28.78 21.21
CA PHE A 959 33.06 29.03 22.22
C PHE A 959 32.97 30.43 22.83
N SER A 960 32.57 31.46 22.07
CA SER A 960 32.45 32.84 22.57
C SER A 960 31.47 32.97 23.75
N LEU A 961 30.39 32.17 23.76
CA LEU A 961 29.47 32.04 24.92
C LEU A 961 30.22 31.70 26.21
N ALA A 962 31.28 30.90 26.10
CA ALA A 962 32.13 30.47 27.21
C ALA A 962 33.29 31.44 27.48
N GLU A 963 33.64 32.33 26.55
CA GLU A 963 34.63 33.39 26.76
C GLU A 963 34.06 34.56 27.60
N GLU A 964 32.75 34.81 27.55
CA GLU A 964 32.07 35.79 28.42
C GLU A 964 31.97 35.32 29.90
N TYR A 965 32.22 34.03 30.18
CA TYR A 965 32.18 33.47 31.53
C TYR A 965 33.52 33.68 32.28
N GLU A 966 33.75 34.88 32.82
CA GLU A 966 34.82 35.08 33.81
C GLU A 966 34.50 34.29 35.10
N ASP A 967 35.14 33.13 35.25
CA ASP A 967 35.12 32.41 36.52
C ASP A 967 35.71 33.31 37.62
N SER A 968 34.91 33.61 38.63
CA SER A 968 35.18 34.66 39.61
C SER A 968 36.35 34.34 40.57
N SER A 969 37.04 33.22 40.36
CA SER A 969 37.87 32.51 41.33
C SER A 969 39.35 32.35 40.98
N SER A 970 39.93 33.07 39.99
CA SER A 970 41.41 33.03 39.79
C SER A 970 42.11 34.25 39.17
N LYS A 971 42.07 35.41 39.84
CA LYS A 971 43.09 36.47 39.62
C LYS A 971 44.41 36.11 40.34
N LEU A 972 45.51 35.94 39.60
CA LEU A 972 46.89 36.17 40.09
C LEU A 972 47.83 36.57 38.91
N PRO A 973 48.93 37.35 39.13
CA PRO A 973 49.56 38.15 38.07
C PRO A 973 50.73 37.51 37.32
N LYS A 974 51.01 38.08 36.13
CA LYS A 974 52.15 37.74 35.25
C LYS A 974 53.52 37.94 35.94
N SER A 975 54.44 36.99 35.80
CA SER A 975 55.87 37.20 36.05
C SER A 975 56.78 36.46 35.06
N ARG A 976 58.05 36.88 35.02
CA ARG A 976 59.03 36.68 33.92
C ARG A 976 59.47 35.23 33.68
N ARG A 977 59.77 34.94 32.40
CA ARG A 977 60.69 33.87 31.98
C ARG A 977 62.03 33.97 32.73
N LYS A 978 62.53 32.84 33.23
CA LYS A 978 63.96 32.46 33.20
C LYS A 978 64.07 30.93 33.18
N ALA A 979 65.18 30.40 32.69
CA ALA A 979 65.35 28.98 32.42
C ALA A 979 66.47 28.33 33.25
N ALA A 980 66.47 26.98 33.24
CA ALA A 980 67.61 26.06 33.32
C ALA A 980 67.75 25.14 34.56
N LEU A 981 67.81 23.83 34.24
CA LEU A 981 68.62 22.74 34.84
C LEU A 981 68.16 21.94 36.08
N SER A 982 68.42 20.62 35.98
CA SER A 982 68.69 19.59 37.01
C SER A 982 67.68 19.27 38.15
N SER A 983 66.82 18.25 37.93
CA SER A 983 66.94 16.86 38.45
C SER A 983 67.89 16.57 39.65
N PRO A 984 67.62 15.62 40.60
CA PRO A 984 66.43 14.72 40.78
C PRO A 984 66.00 14.41 42.28
N ARG A 985 65.10 13.41 42.43
CA ARG A 985 64.95 12.43 43.55
C ARG A 985 64.14 12.76 44.85
N SER A 986 62.88 12.29 44.83
CA SER A 986 62.38 11.11 45.61
C SER A 986 61.76 11.21 47.02
N ARG A 987 60.69 10.39 47.19
CA ARG A 987 60.27 9.54 48.35
C ARG A 987 59.32 10.06 49.46
N LYS A 988 58.35 9.17 49.76
CA LYS A 988 57.53 8.99 50.99
C LYS A 988 56.40 10.02 51.22
N ASN A 989 55.15 9.63 51.50
CA ASN A 989 54.57 8.83 52.62
C ASN A 989 54.57 9.62 53.94
N ALA A 990 53.50 9.70 54.75
CA ALA A 990 52.23 8.94 54.74
C ALA A 990 51.01 9.73 55.29
N ALA A 991 49.85 9.06 55.18
CA ALA A 991 48.51 9.30 55.74
C ALA A 991 48.37 9.86 57.17
N GLN A 992 47.17 10.40 57.46
CA GLN A 992 46.36 9.95 58.61
C GLN A 992 44.85 10.27 58.48
N GLN A 993 44.03 9.40 59.09
CA GLN A 993 42.59 9.56 59.45
C GLN A 993 42.49 10.02 60.93
N PRO A 994 41.33 10.02 61.64
CA PRO A 994 39.88 10.15 61.30
C PRO A 994 39.35 11.43 62.04
N PRO A 995 38.18 11.52 62.75
CA PRO A 995 36.90 10.76 62.76
C PRO A 995 35.60 11.63 62.73
N ASN A 996 34.44 10.95 62.64
CA ASN A 996 33.12 11.19 63.26
C ASN A 996 32.45 12.61 63.20
N GLU A 997 31.14 12.80 63.47
CA GLU A 997 30.12 11.97 64.14
C GLU A 997 28.70 12.22 63.55
N GLU A 998 27.74 11.41 64.01
CA GLU A 998 26.24 11.45 64.09
C GLU A 998 25.45 12.77 63.81
N GLU A 999 24.12 12.83 63.61
CA GLU A 999 22.96 11.91 63.72
C GLU A 999 21.81 12.45 62.81
N SER A 1000 20.81 11.74 62.26
CA SER A 1000 19.66 11.03 62.89
C SER A 1000 18.63 10.61 61.80
N ALA A 1001 17.58 9.81 62.10
CA ALA A 1001 16.75 9.16 61.05
C ALA A 1001 15.25 8.90 61.40
N SER A 1002 14.45 8.56 60.37
CA SER A 1002 13.16 7.81 60.41
C SER A 1002 12.92 7.20 59.00
N SER A 1003 12.95 5.88 58.80
CA SER A 1003 11.87 4.85 58.95
C SER A 1003 10.73 4.97 57.92
N SER A 1004 10.16 3.90 57.34
CA SER A 1004 10.13 2.44 57.61
C SER A 1004 10.47 1.62 56.33
N ALA A 1005 11.18 0.48 56.36
CA ALA A 1005 10.84 -0.87 56.87
C ALA A 1005 9.73 -1.58 56.06
N SER A 1006 9.87 -2.85 55.61
CA SER A 1006 10.99 -3.84 55.64
C SER A 1006 10.88 -4.74 54.36
N GLU A 1007 11.42 -5.95 54.11
CA GLU A 1007 12.02 -7.12 54.83
C GLU A 1007 13.08 -7.79 53.88
N GLU A 1008 14.21 -8.33 54.36
CA GLU A 1008 14.58 -9.78 54.53
C GLU A 1008 14.40 -10.72 53.31
N GLU A 1009 15.28 -11.66 52.96
CA GLU A 1009 16.73 -11.99 53.18
C GLU A 1009 17.07 -13.19 52.25
N ASP A 1010 18.31 -13.62 51.96
CA ASP A 1010 19.48 -12.94 51.37
C ASP A 1010 20.39 -14.05 50.73
N THR A 1011 21.71 -13.98 50.88
CA THR A 1011 22.77 -14.95 50.53
C THR A 1011 23.08 -15.20 49.05
N LYS A 1012 24.02 -14.39 48.54
CA LYS A 1012 25.08 -14.87 47.63
C LYS A 1012 26.45 -14.73 48.32
N PRO A 1013 27.36 -15.71 48.20
CA PRO A 1013 28.78 -15.46 48.33
C PRO A 1013 29.47 -15.43 46.94
N LYS A 1014 30.36 -14.45 46.73
CA LYS A 1014 31.24 -14.33 45.54
C LYS A 1014 32.66 -14.86 45.84
N PRO A 1015 33.58 -14.97 44.86
CA PRO A 1015 34.54 -16.09 44.80
C PRO A 1015 35.97 -15.75 45.25
N THR A 1016 36.84 -16.77 45.29
CA THR A 1016 38.30 -16.58 45.28
C THR A 1016 38.99 -17.43 44.19
N LYS A 1017 40.12 -16.93 43.67
CA LYS A 1017 40.91 -17.53 42.56
C LYS A 1017 42.13 -18.28 43.11
N ARG A 1018 42.57 -19.38 42.47
CA ARG A 1018 44.02 -19.65 42.35
C ARG A 1018 44.45 -20.58 41.19
N LYS A 1019 45.55 -20.16 40.55
CA LYS A 1019 46.22 -20.73 39.38
C LYS A 1019 46.76 -22.16 39.60
N ARG A 1020 46.80 -22.99 38.53
CA ARG A 1020 48.07 -23.58 38.07
C ARG A 1020 48.10 -23.96 36.57
N LYS A 1021 49.34 -24.04 36.07
CA LYS A 1021 49.80 -24.29 34.69
C LYS A 1021 49.18 -25.54 34.03
N GLY A 1022 48.97 -25.48 32.71
CA GLY A 1022 48.71 -26.65 31.84
C GLY A 1022 49.91 -27.00 30.92
N SER A 1023 49.63 -27.68 29.81
CA SER A 1023 50.53 -28.01 28.69
C SER A 1023 49.72 -28.31 27.41
N SER A 1024 50.40 -28.43 26.24
CA SER A 1024 49.95 -29.10 24.99
C SER A 1024 48.56 -28.73 24.44
N ALA A 1025 48.32 -27.94 23.37
CA ALA A 1025 49.00 -27.66 22.08
C ALA A 1025 48.56 -28.53 20.88
N VAL A 1026 48.48 -27.89 19.71
CA VAL A 1026 48.07 -28.38 18.36
C VAL A 1026 46.55 -28.63 18.20
N GLY A 1027 45.84 -28.05 17.22
CA GLY A 1027 46.20 -26.92 16.34
C GLY A 1027 45.42 -26.82 15.02
N SER A 1028 45.05 -25.59 14.64
CA SER A 1028 44.50 -25.10 13.35
C SER A 1028 43.10 -25.59 12.93
N ASP A 1029 42.17 -24.71 12.51
CA ASP A 1029 42.12 -23.78 11.34
C ASP A 1029 41.91 -24.57 10.03
N SER A 1030 40.91 -24.36 9.17
CA SER A 1030 39.77 -23.40 9.09
C SER A 1030 38.57 -24.12 8.40
N ASP A 1031 37.40 -23.54 8.07
CA ASP A 1031 36.87 -22.15 8.08
C ASP A 1031 35.49 -22.07 8.77
#